data_AF-A0AAU5H027-F1
#
_entry.id   AF-A0AAU5H027-F1
#
_cell.length_a   1.000
_cell.length_b   1.000
_cell.length_c   1.000
_cell.angle_alpha   90.00
_cell.angle_beta   90.00
_cell.angle_gamma   90.00
#
_symmetry.space_group_name_H-M   'P 1'
#
loop_
_entity.id
_entity.type
_entity.pdbx_description
1 polymer ?
#
loop_
_entity_poly.entity_id
_entity_poly.type
_entity_poly.pdbx_seq_one_letter_code
_entity_poly.pdbx_strand_id
1 'polypeptide(L)'
;MYRIDELHQRRAAEAMGGQYEPHPHIGGRTAALRALAAWRTERPGTPRCVLLTGSPGSGVSRLLVGFLMLCDPEYREQLPLDRLDPAIVPPDLPAPAVPGPEGLTAAQVLWVLADHFGLKASRTEDVYAELAALDAPVTVVVPDVDRAGALRVVDEPARLVREVLLPLAATETVRLLADVPRALAAELAAALPPGTVQVIDLDEPEWADPEGLVLQADALLDPRFGAPELPFTSDPAARRALAEAIAHRAGAGRLTVQLAVNGILMHPQGFDPSDDKALPSGIGEALDLHARRLGAAPELLRQILAPLAFAEGEGLPLALWAPLASAVAGREMGEAIAGAMALAGPFVTPVEAADDEAGEGHDDRTLLKLLHPALAAEIRSGFPDSGRAAQAQIAVALLEQVPGQNWAKADPYVRDYVAGHALAAGLLPQLLTDPALFTYADPVALRAAVDAVPLEALGAPARTYRRLAPLLTRTEAPELLRAALLETAFVEDGLPDYAEAVHALGLPLPWRTLWSVTVPGVSAVTVGALPPSSGETSGESGEPAAEPVPVAVLVVPAGTPGALPLGEGVAVLVHGLLNAAPLGAVDPAAVVRPDEDERAAAPLALSRGADYVRVWDRAAEQVVAAVVSDAPFTGADLSPDGVLLLATERGARALRINR
;
A
#
# COMPACT_ATOMS: atom_id res chain seq x y z
N MET A 1 -7.57 19.01 4.48
CA MET A 1 -8.00 19.33 3.11
C MET A 1 -9.53 19.46 3.01
N TYR A 2 -10.18 20.32 3.83
CA TYR A 2 -11.67 20.35 3.93
C TYR A 2 -12.27 21.74 4.23
N ARG A 3 -11.52 22.83 4.08
CA ARG A 3 -11.94 24.14 4.66
C ARG A 3 -12.79 25.03 3.75
N ILE A 4 -12.88 24.73 2.45
CA ILE A 4 -13.64 25.55 1.49
C ILE A 4 -15.04 24.93 1.20
N ASP A 5 -15.20 23.62 1.42
CA ASP A 5 -16.47 22.90 1.21
C ASP A 5 -17.51 23.14 2.32
N GLU A 6 -17.09 23.31 3.58
CA GLU A 6 -17.99 23.51 4.73
C GLU A 6 -18.90 24.74 4.60
N LEU A 7 -18.43 25.82 3.96
CA LEU A 7 -19.15 27.09 3.85
C LEU A 7 -20.24 27.05 2.76
N HIS A 8 -20.03 26.27 1.71
CA HIS A 8 -21.03 26.02 0.66
C HIS A 8 -22.10 25.03 1.14
N GLN A 9 -21.70 24.02 1.92
CA GLN A 9 -22.59 23.02 2.51
C GLN A 9 -23.54 23.60 3.58
N ARG A 10 -23.10 24.59 4.36
CA ARG A 10 -23.95 25.25 5.37
C ARG A 10 -25.06 26.12 4.80
N ARG A 11 -24.84 26.82 3.68
CA ARG A 11 -25.85 27.69 3.04
C ARG A 11 -26.95 26.92 2.32
N ALA A 12 -26.64 25.69 1.92
CA ALA A 12 -27.52 24.72 1.30
C ALA A 12 -28.65 24.23 2.23
N ALA A 13 -28.38 24.14 3.54
CA ALA A 13 -29.31 23.64 4.55
C ALA A 13 -30.45 24.63 4.91
N GLU A 14 -30.28 25.92 4.67
CA GLU A 14 -31.20 26.94 5.23
C GLU A 14 -32.43 27.25 4.33
N ALA A 15 -32.53 26.70 3.12
CA ALA A 15 -33.39 27.28 2.06
C ALA A 15 -34.62 26.47 1.58
N MET A 16 -35.01 25.31 2.15
CA MET A 16 -36.23 24.59 1.70
C MET A 16 -37.05 23.97 2.83
N GLY A 17 -38.33 24.34 2.88
CA GLY A 17 -39.30 23.81 3.82
C GLY A 17 -39.78 22.41 3.44
N GLY A 18 -39.61 21.46 4.37
CA GLY A 18 -40.50 20.32 4.55
C GLY A 18 -40.48 19.22 3.47
N GLN A 19 -39.31 18.73 3.09
CA GLN A 19 -39.04 17.39 2.53
C GLN A 19 -37.52 17.22 2.46
N TYR A 20 -37.02 16.08 2.97
CA TYR A 20 -35.61 15.64 3.13
C TYR A 20 -34.53 16.62 2.67
N GLU A 21 -33.78 17.19 3.64
CA GLU A 21 -32.58 17.99 3.32
C GLU A 21 -31.56 17.14 2.56
N PRO A 22 -31.06 17.58 1.39
CA PRO A 22 -30.08 16.82 0.63
C PRO A 22 -28.72 16.88 1.34
N HIS A 23 -28.40 15.83 2.11
CA HIS A 23 -27.07 15.61 2.63
C HIS A 23 -26.25 14.83 1.58
N PRO A 24 -24.96 15.18 1.34
CA PRO A 24 -24.15 14.53 0.32
C PRO A 24 -24.00 13.02 0.55
N HIS A 25 -24.18 12.53 1.77
CA HIS A 25 -24.09 11.10 2.10
C HIS A 25 -25.37 10.49 2.69
N ILE A 26 -26.35 11.30 3.12
CA ILE A 26 -27.53 10.82 3.86
C ILE A 26 -28.78 11.22 3.08
N GLY A 27 -29.64 10.24 2.80
CA GLY A 27 -30.83 10.42 1.96
C GLY A 27 -30.80 9.51 0.73
N GLY A 28 -31.98 9.02 0.35
CA GLY A 28 -32.12 7.95 -0.64
C GLY A 28 -31.72 6.58 -0.11
N ARG A 29 -31.94 5.53 -0.91
CA ARG A 29 -31.73 4.11 -0.55
C ARG A 29 -32.40 3.72 0.78
N THR A 30 -33.58 4.29 1.03
CA THR A 30 -34.28 4.18 2.32
C THR A 30 -34.51 2.74 2.75
N ALA A 31 -34.82 1.83 1.83
CA ALA A 31 -34.97 0.40 2.14
C ALA A 31 -33.67 -0.20 2.72
N ALA A 32 -32.53 0.07 2.08
CA ALA A 32 -31.23 -0.42 2.53
C ALA A 32 -30.83 0.21 3.87
N LEU A 33 -31.01 1.53 4.04
CA LEU A 33 -30.75 2.20 5.33
C LEU A 33 -31.62 1.64 6.47
N ARG A 34 -32.90 1.35 6.21
CA ARG A 34 -33.78 0.69 7.20
C ARG A 34 -33.28 -0.71 7.56
N ALA A 35 -32.79 -1.47 6.59
CA ALA A 35 -32.22 -2.80 6.83
C ALA A 35 -30.93 -2.70 7.68
N LEU A 36 -30.05 -1.74 7.37
CA LEU A 36 -28.82 -1.50 8.14
C LEU A 36 -29.13 -1.02 9.57
N ALA A 37 -30.09 -0.10 9.75
CA ALA A 37 -30.53 0.33 11.07
C ALA A 37 -31.16 -0.81 11.87
N ALA A 38 -31.97 -1.67 11.23
CA ALA A 38 -32.53 -2.86 11.87
C ALA A 38 -31.46 -3.87 12.29
N TRP A 39 -30.46 -4.11 11.42
CA TRP A 39 -29.29 -4.93 11.72
C TRP A 39 -28.49 -4.38 12.91
N ARG A 40 -28.23 -3.07 12.93
CA ARG A 40 -27.51 -2.39 14.04
C ARG A 40 -28.27 -2.44 15.36
N THR A 41 -29.60 -2.44 15.31
CA THR A 41 -30.51 -2.59 16.47
C THR A 41 -30.58 -4.02 16.99
N GLU A 42 -30.03 -4.99 16.26
CA GLU A 42 -30.12 -6.41 16.62
C GLU A 42 -31.55 -6.93 16.70
N ARG A 43 -32.42 -6.48 15.77
CA ARG A 43 -33.82 -6.93 15.77
C ARG A 43 -33.90 -8.46 15.62
N PRO A 44 -34.81 -9.14 16.33
CA PRO A 44 -34.99 -10.58 16.18
C PRO A 44 -35.18 -10.98 14.71
N GLY A 45 -34.39 -11.95 14.24
CA GLY A 45 -34.44 -12.44 12.86
C GLY A 45 -33.53 -11.71 11.87
N THR A 46 -32.83 -10.64 12.26
CA THR A 46 -31.79 -10.06 11.39
C THR A 46 -30.55 -10.95 11.37
N PRO A 47 -29.99 -11.27 10.19
CA PRO A 47 -28.71 -11.96 10.09
C PRO A 47 -27.58 -11.22 10.81
N ARG A 48 -26.55 -11.93 11.25
CA ARG A 48 -25.38 -11.30 11.91
C ARG A 48 -24.49 -10.59 10.90
N CYS A 49 -24.46 -11.09 9.66
CA CYS A 49 -23.64 -10.56 8.58
C CYS A 49 -24.51 -9.89 7.51
N VAL A 50 -24.11 -8.71 7.05
CA VAL A 50 -24.70 -8.03 5.91
C VAL A 50 -23.60 -7.75 4.89
N LEU A 51 -23.82 -8.17 3.65
CA LEU A 51 -22.94 -7.86 2.52
C LEU A 51 -23.65 -6.86 1.63
N LEU A 52 -23.08 -5.67 1.48
CA LEU A 52 -23.51 -4.70 0.48
C LEU A 52 -22.78 -5.00 -0.82
N THR A 53 -23.52 -4.97 -1.93
CA THR A 53 -22.95 -5.10 -3.27
C THR A 53 -23.78 -4.25 -4.25
N GLY A 54 -23.23 -4.02 -5.43
CA GLY A 54 -23.94 -3.41 -6.54
C GLY A 54 -23.02 -3.28 -7.75
N SER A 55 -23.55 -2.80 -8.86
CA SER A 55 -22.72 -2.46 -10.02
C SER A 55 -21.75 -1.34 -9.65
N PRO A 56 -20.58 -1.27 -10.30
CA PRO A 56 -19.62 -0.18 -10.08
C PRO A 56 -20.27 1.20 -10.23
N GLY A 57 -20.15 2.04 -9.20
CA GLY A 57 -20.78 3.38 -9.20
C GLY A 57 -22.27 3.40 -8.83
N SER A 58 -22.83 2.31 -8.30
CA SER A 58 -24.20 2.23 -7.74
C SER A 58 -24.37 3.03 -6.43
N GLY A 59 -23.24 3.39 -5.79
CA GLY A 59 -23.16 4.21 -4.58
C GLY A 59 -23.14 3.43 -3.27
N VAL A 60 -22.59 2.21 -3.25
CA VAL A 60 -22.42 1.42 -2.03
C VAL A 60 -21.58 2.18 -0.99
N SER A 61 -20.37 2.64 -1.36
CA SER A 61 -19.51 3.42 -0.47
C SER A 61 -20.21 4.67 0.07
N ARG A 62 -20.99 5.37 -0.76
CA ARG A 62 -21.79 6.55 -0.33
C ARG A 62 -22.84 6.17 0.71
N LEU A 63 -23.58 5.08 0.50
CA LEU A 63 -24.57 4.57 1.46
C LEU A 63 -23.90 4.20 2.78
N LEU A 64 -22.75 3.52 2.70
CA LEU A 64 -22.01 3.05 3.87
C LEU A 64 -21.45 4.22 4.69
N VAL A 65 -20.87 5.23 4.04
CA VAL A 65 -20.42 6.47 4.69
C VAL A 65 -21.60 7.16 5.39
N GLY A 66 -22.74 7.31 4.73
CA GLY A 66 -23.94 7.90 5.35
C GLY A 66 -24.42 7.12 6.57
N PHE A 67 -24.42 5.79 6.50
CA PHE A 67 -24.76 4.93 7.63
C PHE A 67 -23.76 5.05 8.80
N LEU A 68 -22.46 5.10 8.51
CA LEU A 68 -21.42 5.27 9.52
C LEU A 68 -21.51 6.64 10.20
N MET A 69 -21.79 7.71 9.46
CA MET A 69 -22.05 9.05 10.04
C MET A 69 -23.22 9.06 11.02
N LEU A 70 -24.25 8.22 10.79
CA LEU A 70 -25.38 8.09 11.71
C LEU A 70 -25.04 7.26 12.97
N CYS A 71 -24.01 6.41 12.90
CA CYS A 71 -23.53 5.58 14.00
C CYS A 71 -22.44 6.27 14.84
N ASP A 72 -21.69 7.19 14.25
CA ASP A 72 -20.62 7.90 14.93
C ASP A 72 -21.19 9.04 15.80
N PRO A 73 -20.91 9.07 17.12
CA PRO A 73 -21.45 10.09 18.01
C PRO A 73 -21.14 11.54 17.59
N GLU A 74 -19.92 11.82 17.11
CA GLU A 74 -19.50 13.19 16.77
C GLU A 74 -20.23 13.71 15.53
N TYR A 75 -20.41 12.86 14.52
CA TYR A 75 -21.20 13.22 13.33
C TYR A 75 -22.68 13.25 13.63
N ARG A 76 -23.18 12.30 14.43
CA ARG A 76 -24.59 12.18 14.79
C ARG A 76 -25.15 13.43 15.45
N GLU A 77 -24.38 14.11 16.30
CA GLU A 77 -24.78 15.37 16.96
C GLU A 77 -24.95 16.54 15.98
N GLN A 78 -24.29 16.50 14.82
CA GLN A 78 -24.32 17.54 13.80
C GLN A 78 -25.46 17.34 12.80
N LEU A 79 -26.11 16.18 12.82
CA LEU A 79 -27.15 15.81 11.86
C LEU A 79 -28.55 16.18 12.37
N PRO A 80 -29.44 16.69 11.50
CA PRO A 80 -30.82 16.99 11.87
C PRO A 80 -31.66 15.71 11.93
N LEU A 81 -31.41 14.86 12.93
CA LEU A 81 -32.04 13.54 13.06
C LEU A 81 -33.56 13.60 13.18
N ASP A 82 -34.11 14.69 13.71
CA ASP A 82 -35.55 14.95 13.83
C ASP A 82 -36.24 15.12 12.46
N ARG A 83 -35.47 15.41 11.41
CA ARG A 83 -35.94 15.54 10.03
C ARG A 83 -35.78 14.25 9.21
N LEU A 84 -35.16 13.22 9.78
CA LEU A 84 -34.97 11.92 9.14
C LEU A 84 -36.11 10.95 9.49
N ASP A 85 -36.36 9.97 8.62
CA ASP A 85 -37.24 8.84 8.97
C ASP A 85 -36.62 8.09 10.17
N PRO A 86 -37.29 7.99 11.33
CA PRO A 86 -36.73 7.29 12.48
C PRO A 86 -36.37 5.82 12.20
N ALA A 87 -36.96 5.19 11.17
CA ALA A 87 -36.64 3.83 10.78
C ALA A 87 -35.28 3.67 10.09
N ILE A 88 -34.68 4.75 9.55
CA ILE A 88 -33.32 4.73 8.97
C ILE A 88 -32.24 5.11 9.98
N VAL A 89 -32.63 5.62 11.15
CA VAL A 89 -31.69 6.10 12.16
C VAL A 89 -31.27 4.91 13.05
N PRO A 90 -30.01 4.46 13.01
CA PRO A 90 -29.52 3.43 13.91
C PRO A 90 -29.57 3.89 15.38
N PRO A 91 -29.64 2.95 16.33
CA PRO A 91 -29.63 3.26 17.76
C PRO A 91 -28.30 3.90 18.16
N ASP A 92 -28.36 4.66 19.25
CA ASP A 92 -27.18 5.27 19.87
C ASP A 92 -26.39 4.19 20.63
N LEU A 93 -25.41 3.62 19.94
CA LEU A 93 -24.52 2.55 20.40
C LEU A 93 -23.07 2.97 20.07
N PRO A 94 -22.05 2.37 20.72
CA PRO A 94 -20.66 2.66 20.38
C PRO A 94 -20.38 2.53 18.87
N ALA A 95 -19.54 3.41 18.33
CA ALA A 95 -19.17 3.37 16.92
C ALA A 95 -18.59 1.99 16.55
N PRO A 96 -18.91 1.45 15.36
CA PRO A 96 -18.34 0.18 14.92
C PRO A 96 -16.84 0.31 14.65
N ALA A 97 -16.12 -0.81 14.69
CA ALA A 97 -14.76 -0.86 14.18
C ALA A 97 -14.79 -0.79 12.65
N VAL A 98 -14.05 0.15 12.04
CA VAL A 98 -14.06 0.38 10.59
C VAL A 98 -12.64 0.28 10.02
N PRO A 99 -12.08 -0.92 9.83
CA PRO A 99 -10.76 -1.04 9.21
C PRO A 99 -10.88 -0.73 7.70
N GLY A 100 -10.30 0.39 7.26
CA GLY A 100 -10.24 0.75 5.84
C GLY A 100 -9.25 -0.14 5.09
N PRO A 101 -9.67 -0.94 4.08
CA PRO A 101 -8.77 -1.86 3.38
C PRO A 101 -7.81 -1.21 2.39
N GLU A 102 -8.03 0.06 2.03
CA GLU A 102 -7.27 0.75 1.00
C GLU A 102 -5.75 0.66 1.25
N GLY A 103 -5.01 0.09 0.29
CA GLY A 103 -3.56 -0.10 0.39
C GLY A 103 -3.11 -1.20 1.36
N LEU A 104 -4.02 -1.76 2.17
CA LEU A 104 -3.71 -2.77 3.18
C LEU A 104 -3.89 -4.19 2.66
N THR A 105 -2.99 -5.07 3.07
CA THR A 105 -3.17 -6.53 2.92
C THR A 105 -4.25 -7.06 3.87
N ALA A 106 -4.82 -8.22 3.57
CA ALA A 106 -5.76 -8.94 4.41
C ALA A 106 -5.24 -9.10 5.84
N ALA A 107 -3.96 -9.48 5.99
CA ALA A 107 -3.32 -9.60 7.30
C ALA A 107 -3.26 -8.25 8.04
N GLN A 108 -2.91 -7.15 7.35
CA GLN A 108 -2.87 -5.82 7.97
C GLN A 108 -4.26 -5.36 8.41
N VAL A 109 -5.30 -5.59 7.60
CA VAL A 109 -6.71 -5.29 7.99
C VAL A 109 -7.08 -6.02 9.28
N LEU A 110 -6.70 -7.29 9.41
CA LEU A 110 -6.94 -8.07 10.63
C LEU A 110 -6.16 -7.52 11.85
N TRP A 111 -4.92 -7.07 11.65
CA TRP A 111 -4.13 -6.45 12.73
C TRP A 111 -4.67 -5.08 13.15
N VAL A 112 -5.21 -4.28 12.23
CA VAL A 112 -5.93 -3.03 12.56
C VAL A 112 -7.14 -3.33 13.46
N LEU A 113 -7.87 -4.41 13.20
CA LEU A 113 -8.96 -4.87 14.08
C LEU A 113 -8.44 -5.33 15.44
N ALA A 114 -7.36 -6.10 15.48
CA ALA A 114 -6.76 -6.57 16.73
C ALA A 114 -6.32 -5.40 17.62
N ASP A 115 -5.68 -4.38 17.03
CA ASP A 115 -5.28 -3.16 17.73
C ASP A 115 -6.49 -2.37 18.25
N HIS A 116 -7.52 -2.17 17.39
CA HIS A 116 -8.75 -1.47 17.76
C HIS A 116 -9.43 -2.08 19.00
N PHE A 117 -9.47 -3.41 19.10
CA PHE A 117 -10.06 -4.11 20.24
C PHE A 117 -9.07 -4.42 21.38
N GLY A 118 -7.79 -4.05 21.25
CA GLY A 118 -6.76 -4.30 22.26
C GLY A 118 -6.48 -5.79 22.51
N LEU A 119 -6.58 -6.61 21.46
CA LEU A 119 -6.38 -8.06 21.53
C LEU A 119 -4.89 -8.40 21.74
N LYS A 120 -4.60 -9.45 22.51
CA LYS A 120 -3.25 -9.94 22.83
C LYS A 120 -2.79 -11.02 21.84
N ALA A 121 -3.18 -10.87 20.58
CA ALA A 121 -2.86 -11.82 19.52
C ALA A 121 -1.39 -11.74 19.11
N SER A 122 -0.75 -12.89 18.92
CA SER A 122 0.62 -13.00 18.41
C SER A 122 0.68 -13.50 16.97
N ARG A 123 -0.41 -14.15 16.54
CA ARG A 123 -0.64 -14.69 15.19
C ARG A 123 -2.04 -14.32 14.72
N THR A 124 -2.27 -14.37 13.41
CA THR A 124 -3.57 -14.02 12.81
C THR A 124 -4.73 -14.89 13.30
N GLU A 125 -4.48 -16.17 13.56
CA GLU A 125 -5.46 -17.11 14.11
C GLU A 125 -5.84 -16.81 15.56
N ASP A 126 -4.93 -16.20 16.34
CA ASP A 126 -5.20 -15.82 17.72
C ASP A 126 -6.26 -14.71 17.77
N VAL A 127 -6.27 -13.82 16.77
CA VAL A 127 -7.25 -12.73 16.63
C VAL A 127 -8.68 -13.27 16.65
N TYR A 128 -8.96 -14.32 15.88
CA TYR A 128 -10.30 -14.92 15.83
C TYR A 128 -10.68 -15.60 17.14
N ALA A 129 -9.73 -16.30 17.78
CA ALA A 129 -9.98 -16.94 19.07
C ALA A 129 -10.27 -15.91 20.18
N GLU A 130 -9.55 -14.79 20.19
CA GLU A 130 -9.78 -13.72 21.16
C GLU A 130 -11.09 -12.98 20.90
N LEU A 131 -11.42 -12.68 19.65
CA LEU A 131 -12.73 -12.11 19.29
C LEU A 131 -13.88 -13.03 19.74
N ALA A 132 -13.74 -14.34 19.52
CA ALA A 132 -14.73 -15.33 19.95
C ALA A 132 -14.89 -15.41 21.49
N ALA A 133 -13.87 -15.01 22.24
CA ALA A 133 -13.86 -15.03 23.71
C ALA A 133 -14.39 -13.74 24.36
N LEU A 134 -14.76 -12.73 23.57
CA LEU A 134 -15.32 -11.48 24.10
C LEU A 134 -16.70 -11.72 24.75
N ASP A 135 -16.95 -11.03 25.87
CA ASP A 135 -18.19 -11.17 26.65
C ASP A 135 -19.44 -10.59 25.94
N ALA A 136 -19.25 -9.76 24.92
CA ALA A 136 -20.31 -9.10 24.18
C ALA A 136 -20.01 -9.09 22.66
N PRO A 137 -21.06 -9.13 21.81
CA PRO A 137 -20.86 -9.00 20.38
C PRO A 137 -20.23 -7.65 19.99
N VAL A 138 -19.29 -7.69 19.05
CA VAL A 138 -18.65 -6.51 18.47
C VAL A 138 -19.16 -6.26 17.06
N THR A 139 -19.24 -4.99 16.66
CA THR A 139 -19.68 -4.60 15.31
C THR A 139 -18.47 -4.19 14.48
N VAL A 140 -18.29 -4.84 13.34
CA VAL A 140 -17.20 -4.59 12.39
C VAL A 140 -17.80 -4.19 11.05
N VAL A 141 -17.33 -3.09 10.49
CA VAL A 141 -17.75 -2.57 9.17
C VAL A 141 -16.52 -2.49 8.27
N VAL A 142 -16.47 -3.27 7.19
CA VAL A 142 -15.33 -3.25 6.25
C VAL A 142 -15.77 -2.60 4.93
N PRO A 143 -15.44 -1.31 4.71
CA PRO A 143 -15.79 -0.61 3.47
C PRO A 143 -14.86 -1.02 2.32
N ASP A 144 -15.29 -0.76 1.08
CA ASP A 144 -14.43 -0.71 -0.12
C ASP A 144 -13.43 -1.89 -0.25
N VAL A 145 -13.92 -3.12 -0.09
CA VAL A 145 -13.07 -4.35 -0.14
C VAL A 145 -12.35 -4.50 -1.47
N ASP A 146 -12.90 -3.96 -2.56
CA ASP A 146 -12.27 -3.94 -3.88
C ASP A 146 -11.00 -3.08 -3.97
N ARG A 147 -10.75 -2.23 -2.96
CA ARG A 147 -9.57 -1.36 -2.86
C ARG A 147 -8.45 -1.95 -2.00
N ALA A 148 -8.61 -3.18 -1.52
CA ALA A 148 -7.59 -3.86 -0.73
C ALA A 148 -6.29 -4.07 -1.51
N GLY A 149 -5.17 -3.98 -0.80
CA GLY A 149 -3.82 -4.25 -1.32
C GLY A 149 -3.10 -3.03 -1.89
N ALA A 150 -1.77 -3.11 -1.92
CA ALA A 150 -0.90 -2.04 -2.41
C ALA A 150 -0.84 -1.93 -3.94
N LEU A 151 -1.20 -3.01 -4.66
CA LEU A 151 -1.17 -3.07 -6.12
C LEU A 151 -2.43 -3.75 -6.62
N ARG A 152 -3.12 -3.14 -7.59
CA ARG A 152 -4.38 -3.66 -8.15
C ARG A 152 -4.23 -5.02 -8.85
N VAL A 153 -3.06 -5.32 -9.40
CA VAL A 153 -2.80 -6.61 -10.07
C VAL A 153 -2.78 -7.79 -9.08
N VAL A 154 -2.53 -7.52 -7.79
CA VAL A 154 -2.60 -8.52 -6.74
C VAL A 154 -4.06 -8.64 -6.31
N ASP A 155 -4.63 -9.84 -6.38
CA ASP A 155 -6.03 -10.13 -6.04
C ASP A 155 -6.26 -10.17 -4.51
N GLU A 156 -5.80 -9.12 -3.83
CA GLU A 156 -5.94 -8.95 -2.39
C GLU A 156 -7.41 -8.86 -1.93
N PRO A 157 -8.37 -8.30 -2.70
CA PRO A 157 -9.80 -8.36 -2.34
C PRO A 157 -10.31 -9.79 -2.13
N ALA A 158 -9.95 -10.73 -3.00
CA ALA A 158 -10.34 -12.13 -2.83
C ALA A 158 -9.69 -12.76 -1.59
N ARG A 159 -8.43 -12.40 -1.30
CA ARG A 159 -7.75 -12.84 -0.08
C ARG A 159 -8.40 -12.26 1.17
N LEU A 160 -8.72 -10.98 1.18
CA LEU A 160 -9.42 -10.33 2.29
C LEU A 160 -10.77 -11.02 2.57
N VAL A 161 -11.52 -11.36 1.53
CA VAL A 161 -12.79 -12.10 1.67
C VAL A 161 -12.58 -13.48 2.29
N ARG A 162 -11.62 -14.27 1.78
CA ARG A 162 -11.40 -15.66 2.19
C ARG A 162 -10.68 -15.79 3.54
N GLU A 163 -9.65 -14.98 3.75
CA GLU A 163 -8.73 -15.08 4.89
C GLU A 163 -9.21 -14.24 6.09
N VAL A 164 -10.11 -13.26 5.89
CA VAL A 164 -10.58 -12.35 6.96
C VAL A 164 -12.09 -12.30 7.08
N LEU A 165 -12.82 -11.86 6.04
CA LEU A 165 -14.26 -11.63 6.16
C LEU A 165 -15.04 -12.91 6.43
N LEU A 166 -14.67 -14.02 5.79
CA LEU A 166 -15.29 -15.31 6.02
C LEU A 166 -15.05 -15.82 7.46
N PRO A 167 -13.82 -15.86 8.00
CA PRO A 167 -13.57 -16.16 9.42
C PRO A 167 -14.28 -15.21 10.40
N LEU A 168 -14.31 -13.90 10.12
CA LEU A 168 -15.05 -12.94 10.94
C LEU A 168 -16.55 -13.25 10.94
N ALA A 169 -17.14 -13.53 9.78
CA ALA A 169 -18.55 -13.88 9.67
C ALA A 169 -18.90 -15.20 10.39
N ALA A 170 -17.97 -16.15 10.41
CA ALA A 170 -18.13 -17.41 11.14
C ALA A 170 -18.01 -17.24 12.67
N THR A 171 -17.38 -16.17 13.15
CA THR A 171 -17.19 -15.91 14.59
C THR A 171 -18.49 -15.38 15.20
N GLU A 172 -19.09 -16.10 16.16
CA GLU A 172 -20.44 -15.80 16.69
C GLU A 172 -20.57 -14.44 17.38
N THR A 173 -19.49 -13.98 18.01
CA THR A 173 -19.40 -12.67 18.68
C THR A 173 -19.19 -11.51 17.71
N VAL A 174 -19.04 -11.75 16.41
CA VAL A 174 -18.84 -10.68 15.42
C VAL A 174 -20.14 -10.43 14.65
N ARG A 175 -20.53 -9.15 14.55
CA ARG A 175 -21.53 -8.64 13.62
C ARG A 175 -20.81 -7.91 12.49
N LEU A 176 -20.87 -8.45 11.29
CA LEU A 176 -20.12 -7.96 10.13
C LEU A 176 -21.03 -7.23 9.15
N LEU A 177 -20.61 -6.04 8.72
CA LEU A 177 -21.11 -5.36 7.53
C LEU A 177 -19.94 -5.16 6.58
N ALA A 178 -20.05 -5.56 5.32
CA ALA A 178 -18.96 -5.35 4.35
C ALA A 178 -19.50 -4.92 2.99
N ASP A 179 -18.83 -3.97 2.35
CA ASP A 179 -19.01 -3.65 0.93
C ASP A 179 -18.10 -4.57 0.11
N VAL A 180 -18.69 -5.47 -0.67
CA VAL A 180 -17.98 -6.56 -1.35
C VAL A 180 -18.43 -6.66 -2.81
N PRO A 181 -17.52 -6.84 -3.78
CA PRO A 181 -17.88 -7.12 -5.16
C PRO A 181 -18.83 -8.31 -5.28
N ARG A 182 -19.85 -8.20 -6.15
CA ARG A 182 -20.95 -9.18 -6.31
C ARG A 182 -20.48 -10.64 -6.38
N ALA A 183 -19.42 -10.92 -7.14
CA ALA A 183 -18.88 -12.27 -7.28
C ALA A 183 -18.33 -12.82 -5.94
N LEU A 184 -17.60 -11.99 -5.20
CA LEU A 184 -17.03 -12.36 -3.90
C LEU A 184 -18.10 -12.38 -2.80
N ALA A 185 -19.13 -11.53 -2.89
CA ALA A 185 -20.27 -11.56 -1.98
C ALA A 185 -21.05 -12.88 -2.10
N ALA A 186 -21.25 -13.37 -3.33
CA ALA A 186 -21.86 -14.68 -3.59
C ALA A 186 -20.99 -15.83 -3.07
N GLU A 187 -19.66 -15.76 -3.26
CA GLU A 187 -18.72 -16.74 -2.71
C GLU A 187 -18.80 -16.82 -1.18
N LEU A 188 -18.71 -15.67 -0.50
CA LEU A 188 -18.78 -15.59 0.97
C LEU A 188 -20.14 -16.10 1.47
N ALA A 189 -21.24 -15.68 0.85
CA ALA A 189 -22.58 -16.08 1.28
C ALA A 189 -22.81 -17.59 1.12
N ALA A 190 -22.30 -18.21 0.06
CA ALA A 190 -22.40 -19.64 -0.16
C ALA A 190 -21.58 -20.48 0.84
N ALA A 191 -20.53 -19.90 1.43
CA ALA A 191 -19.66 -20.57 2.39
C ALA A 191 -20.22 -20.58 3.83
N LEU A 192 -21.29 -19.81 4.11
CA LEU A 192 -21.87 -19.68 5.45
C LEU A 192 -23.20 -20.46 5.60
N PRO A 193 -23.58 -20.86 6.83
CA PRO A 193 -24.88 -21.48 7.08
C PRO A 193 -26.05 -20.56 6.69
N PRO A 194 -27.17 -21.11 6.18
CA PRO A 194 -28.35 -20.31 5.83
C PRO A 194 -28.86 -19.44 6.98
N GLY A 195 -29.19 -18.19 6.69
CA GLY A 195 -29.66 -17.21 7.69
C GLY A 195 -28.55 -16.48 8.45
N THR A 196 -27.28 -16.84 8.27
CA THR A 196 -26.14 -16.13 8.88
C THR A 196 -25.89 -14.77 8.22
N VAL A 197 -26.14 -14.69 6.91
CA VAL A 197 -25.79 -13.57 6.05
C VAL A 197 -26.99 -13.10 5.23
N GLN A 198 -27.10 -11.78 5.06
CA GLN A 198 -27.97 -11.12 4.10
C GLN A 198 -27.12 -10.42 3.04
N VAL A 199 -27.40 -10.66 1.77
CA VAL A 199 -26.82 -9.88 0.67
C VAL A 199 -27.82 -8.79 0.28
N ILE A 200 -27.39 -7.54 0.33
CA ILE A 200 -28.14 -6.37 -0.12
C ILE A 200 -27.48 -5.90 -1.42
N ASP A 201 -28.11 -6.25 -2.54
CA ASP A 201 -27.66 -5.81 -3.86
C ASP A 201 -28.39 -4.52 -4.26
N LEU A 202 -27.65 -3.42 -4.32
CA LEU A 202 -28.19 -2.10 -4.65
C LEU A 202 -28.71 -1.99 -6.09
N ASP A 203 -28.53 -2.99 -6.95
CA ASP A 203 -29.18 -2.96 -8.27
C ASP A 203 -30.54 -3.67 -8.27
N GLU A 204 -30.87 -4.44 -7.22
CA GLU A 204 -32.14 -5.15 -7.15
C GLU A 204 -33.31 -4.20 -6.86
N PRO A 205 -34.51 -4.41 -7.44
CA PRO A 205 -35.64 -3.49 -7.32
C PRO A 205 -36.07 -3.16 -5.89
N GLU A 206 -35.86 -4.08 -4.94
CA GLU A 206 -36.20 -3.89 -3.52
C GLU A 206 -35.27 -2.90 -2.80
N TRP A 207 -34.02 -2.77 -3.28
CA TRP A 207 -33.00 -1.87 -2.73
C TRP A 207 -32.76 -0.64 -3.60
N ALA A 208 -33.19 -0.70 -4.88
CA ALA A 208 -33.18 0.38 -5.85
C ALA A 208 -33.86 1.65 -5.30
N ASP A 209 -33.38 2.81 -5.74
CA ASP A 209 -33.95 4.10 -5.36
C ASP A 209 -34.03 5.05 -6.57
N PRO A 210 -34.99 4.82 -7.48
CA PRO A 210 -35.14 5.66 -8.67
C PRO A 210 -35.44 7.12 -8.32
N GLU A 211 -36.23 7.36 -7.27
CA GLU A 211 -36.56 8.73 -6.82
C GLU A 211 -35.32 9.46 -6.31
N GLY A 212 -34.46 8.79 -5.54
CA GLY A 212 -33.20 9.38 -5.09
C GLY A 212 -32.20 9.68 -6.21
N LEU A 213 -32.30 9.02 -7.38
CA LEU A 213 -31.53 9.42 -8.56
C LEU A 213 -32.02 10.73 -9.14
N VAL A 214 -33.34 10.95 -9.17
CA VAL A 214 -33.91 12.23 -9.61
C VAL A 214 -33.50 13.34 -8.65
N LEU A 215 -33.59 13.10 -7.34
CA LEU A 215 -33.16 14.08 -6.33
C LEU A 215 -31.66 14.37 -6.42
N GLN A 216 -30.84 13.36 -6.69
CA GLN A 216 -29.40 13.56 -6.94
C GLN A 216 -29.18 14.45 -8.17
N ALA A 217 -29.85 14.16 -9.29
CA ALA A 217 -29.71 14.95 -10.50
C ALA A 217 -30.19 16.40 -10.29
N ASP A 218 -31.33 16.61 -9.63
CA ASP A 218 -31.86 17.94 -9.32
C ASP A 218 -30.89 18.74 -8.44
N ALA A 219 -30.33 18.11 -7.39
CA ALA A 219 -29.35 18.75 -6.53
C ALA A 219 -28.07 19.14 -7.28
N LEU A 220 -27.53 18.26 -8.12
CA LEU A 220 -26.33 18.56 -8.90
C LEU A 220 -26.57 19.67 -9.95
N LEU A 221 -27.82 19.84 -10.41
CA LEU A 221 -28.20 20.87 -11.38
C LEU A 221 -28.63 22.20 -10.73
N ASP A 222 -28.74 22.28 -9.40
CA ASP A 222 -29.28 23.47 -8.74
C ASP A 222 -28.17 24.49 -8.44
N PRO A 223 -28.32 25.77 -8.87
CA PRO A 223 -27.32 26.80 -8.63
C PRO A 223 -26.98 27.05 -7.15
N ARG A 224 -27.91 26.74 -6.23
CA ARG A 224 -27.67 26.85 -4.78
C ARG A 224 -26.58 25.90 -4.28
N PHE A 225 -26.35 24.80 -4.99
CA PHE A 225 -25.29 23.82 -4.70
C PHE A 225 -24.08 23.98 -5.65
N GLY A 226 -23.97 25.10 -6.36
CA GLY A 226 -22.79 25.45 -7.15
C GLY A 226 -22.90 25.19 -8.66
N ALA A 227 -24.06 24.77 -9.17
CA ALA A 227 -24.27 24.71 -10.61
C ALA A 227 -24.26 26.12 -11.23
N PRO A 228 -23.73 26.31 -12.45
CA PRO A 228 -23.82 27.59 -13.15
C PRO A 228 -25.27 27.96 -13.47
N GLU A 229 -25.58 29.26 -13.49
CA GLU A 229 -26.91 29.76 -13.87
C GLU A 229 -27.15 29.61 -15.38
N LEU A 230 -27.88 28.56 -15.75
CA LEU A 230 -28.31 28.19 -17.09
C LEU A 230 -29.84 28.06 -17.16
N PRO A 231 -30.49 28.21 -18.33
CA PRO A 231 -31.95 28.11 -18.45
C PRO A 231 -32.56 26.85 -17.81
N PHE A 232 -31.91 25.70 -17.96
CA PHE A 232 -32.35 24.41 -17.40
C PHE A 232 -31.86 24.13 -15.97
N THR A 233 -31.23 25.10 -15.31
CA THR A 233 -30.78 25.01 -13.89
C THR A 233 -31.50 26.03 -13.00
N SER A 234 -31.76 27.23 -13.54
CA SER A 234 -32.40 28.33 -12.81
C SER A 234 -33.93 28.22 -12.78
N ASP A 235 -34.56 27.63 -13.80
CA ASP A 235 -36.00 27.31 -13.77
C ASP A 235 -36.23 25.97 -13.06
N PRO A 236 -36.90 25.94 -11.89
CA PRO A 236 -37.14 24.71 -11.15
C PRO A 236 -37.93 23.66 -11.93
N ALA A 237 -38.85 24.06 -12.81
CA ALA A 237 -39.64 23.11 -13.59
C ALA A 237 -38.80 22.46 -14.69
N ALA A 238 -38.01 23.25 -15.43
CA ALA A 238 -37.08 22.75 -16.43
C ALA A 238 -35.99 21.87 -15.82
N ARG A 239 -35.44 22.28 -14.67
CA ARG A 239 -34.44 21.51 -13.93
C ARG A 239 -34.99 20.16 -13.48
N ARG A 240 -36.19 20.16 -12.90
CA ARG A 240 -36.85 18.93 -12.44
C ARG A 240 -37.11 17.98 -13.61
N ALA A 241 -37.58 18.49 -14.75
CA ALA A 241 -37.80 17.68 -15.94
C ALA A 241 -36.50 17.05 -16.47
N LEU A 242 -35.41 17.82 -16.53
CA LEU A 242 -34.10 17.30 -16.92
C LEU A 242 -33.56 16.27 -15.91
N ALA A 243 -33.73 16.50 -14.61
CA ALA A 243 -33.35 15.57 -13.56
C ALA A 243 -34.08 14.22 -13.68
N GLU A 244 -35.38 14.25 -14.00
CA GLU A 244 -36.19 13.05 -14.25
C GLU A 244 -35.71 12.29 -15.48
N ALA A 245 -35.41 13.00 -16.58
CA ALA A 245 -34.88 12.38 -17.80
C ALA A 245 -33.51 11.74 -17.58
N ILE A 246 -32.59 12.42 -16.87
CA ILE A 246 -31.26 11.90 -16.52
C ILE A 246 -31.39 10.63 -15.66
N ALA A 247 -32.19 10.68 -14.60
CA ALA A 247 -32.39 9.54 -13.70
C ALA A 247 -33.02 8.35 -14.44
N HIS A 248 -34.02 8.59 -15.29
CA HIS A 248 -34.65 7.55 -16.09
C HIS A 248 -33.64 6.87 -17.02
N ARG A 249 -32.81 7.65 -17.71
CA ARG A 249 -31.79 7.11 -18.62
C ARG A 249 -30.70 6.35 -17.88
N ALA A 250 -30.22 6.87 -16.75
CA ALA A 250 -29.16 6.27 -15.94
C ALA A 250 -29.55 4.93 -15.27
N GLY A 251 -30.85 4.60 -15.20
CA GLY A 251 -31.32 3.34 -14.61
C GLY A 251 -31.03 3.27 -13.12
N ALA A 252 -30.06 2.45 -12.70
CA ALA A 252 -29.61 2.32 -11.31
C ALA A 252 -28.28 3.06 -11.01
N GLY A 253 -27.65 3.66 -12.03
CA GLY A 253 -26.29 4.19 -11.94
C GLY A 253 -26.18 5.59 -11.34
N ARG A 254 -25.88 5.70 -10.04
CA ARG A 254 -25.59 6.99 -9.37
C ARG A 254 -24.41 7.73 -10.00
N LEU A 255 -23.37 7.01 -10.39
CA LEU A 255 -22.24 7.60 -11.09
C LEU A 255 -22.64 8.10 -12.50
N THR A 256 -23.49 7.37 -13.22
CA THR A 256 -23.97 7.80 -14.54
C THR A 256 -24.71 9.14 -14.46
N VAL A 257 -25.55 9.34 -13.43
CA VAL A 257 -26.17 10.63 -13.13
C VAL A 257 -25.11 11.72 -12.93
N GLN A 258 -24.09 11.47 -12.10
CA GLN A 258 -23.02 12.44 -11.84
C GLN A 258 -22.23 12.80 -13.10
N LEU A 259 -21.85 11.80 -13.90
CA LEU A 259 -21.11 12.02 -15.15
C LEU A 259 -21.93 12.77 -16.19
N ALA A 260 -23.24 12.47 -16.31
CA ALA A 260 -24.15 13.19 -17.18
C ALA A 260 -24.18 14.68 -16.80
N VAL A 261 -24.45 14.98 -15.52
CA VAL A 261 -24.55 16.36 -15.03
C VAL A 261 -23.21 17.09 -15.16
N ASN A 262 -22.10 16.49 -14.71
CA ASN A 262 -20.77 17.10 -14.81
C ASN A 262 -20.41 17.44 -16.26
N GLY A 263 -20.65 16.51 -17.18
CA GLY A 263 -20.38 16.72 -18.60
C GLY A 263 -21.21 17.86 -19.18
N ILE A 264 -22.50 17.96 -18.82
CA ILE A 264 -23.41 19.01 -19.28
C ILE A 264 -22.99 20.37 -18.71
N LEU A 265 -22.73 20.45 -17.40
CA LEU A 265 -22.42 21.72 -16.72
C LEU A 265 -21.06 22.29 -17.10
N MET A 266 -20.05 21.44 -17.32
CA MET A 266 -18.73 21.90 -17.82
C MET A 266 -18.80 22.39 -19.27
N HIS A 267 -19.66 21.80 -20.10
CA HIS A 267 -19.81 22.15 -21.51
C HIS A 267 -21.29 22.23 -21.92
N PRO A 268 -22.01 23.31 -21.54
CA PRO A 268 -23.45 23.43 -21.77
C PRO A 268 -23.81 23.84 -23.21
N GLN A 269 -22.82 24.31 -23.99
CA GLN A 269 -23.07 24.83 -25.33
C GLN A 269 -23.56 23.74 -26.29
N GLY A 270 -24.67 24.00 -26.96
CA GLY A 270 -25.28 23.07 -27.93
C GLY A 270 -25.98 21.86 -27.30
N PHE A 271 -26.10 21.80 -25.96
CA PHE A 271 -26.90 20.78 -25.29
C PHE A 271 -28.39 21.14 -25.32
N ASP A 272 -29.22 20.24 -25.84
CA ASP A 272 -30.68 20.35 -25.80
C ASP A 272 -31.22 19.51 -24.62
N PRO A 273 -31.75 20.14 -23.55
CA PRO A 273 -32.27 19.42 -22.39
C PRO A 273 -33.55 18.62 -22.67
N SER A 274 -34.16 18.78 -23.85
CA SER A 274 -35.33 18.01 -24.28
C SER A 274 -35.00 16.77 -25.11
N ASP A 275 -33.73 16.57 -25.49
CA ASP A 275 -33.29 15.40 -26.23
C ASP A 275 -32.78 14.29 -25.31
N ASP A 276 -33.67 13.36 -24.95
CA ASP A 276 -33.34 12.20 -24.11
C ASP A 276 -32.21 11.33 -24.69
N LYS A 277 -31.97 11.36 -26.01
CA LYS A 277 -30.89 10.58 -26.65
C LYS A 277 -29.51 11.16 -26.38
N ALA A 278 -29.43 12.42 -25.97
CA ALA A 278 -28.20 13.07 -25.55
C ALA A 278 -27.80 12.72 -24.11
N LEU A 279 -28.63 11.93 -23.41
CA LEU A 279 -28.40 11.51 -22.03
C LEU A 279 -27.89 10.06 -21.96
N PRO A 280 -26.83 9.80 -21.17
CA PRO A 280 -26.22 8.48 -21.09
C PRO A 280 -27.03 7.52 -20.21
N SER A 281 -27.02 6.25 -20.60
CA SER A 281 -27.57 5.12 -19.84
C SER A 281 -26.52 4.31 -19.09
N GLY A 282 -25.24 4.64 -19.27
CA GLY A 282 -24.12 3.99 -18.58
C GLY A 282 -22.84 4.82 -18.68
N ILE A 283 -21.78 4.35 -18.02
CA ILE A 283 -20.48 5.04 -17.96
C ILE A 283 -19.86 5.17 -19.36
N GLY A 284 -19.85 4.09 -20.14
CA GLY A 284 -19.33 4.11 -21.52
C GLY A 284 -20.08 5.09 -22.43
N GLU A 285 -21.41 5.15 -22.32
CA GLU A 285 -22.21 6.10 -23.11
C GLU A 285 -21.97 7.55 -22.66
N ALA A 286 -21.70 7.78 -21.36
CA ALA A 286 -21.34 9.10 -20.86
C ALA A 286 -20.04 9.61 -21.50
N LEU A 287 -19.03 8.74 -21.66
CA LEU A 287 -17.79 9.06 -22.38
C LEU A 287 -18.07 9.34 -23.87
N ASP A 288 -18.83 8.47 -24.54
CA ASP A 288 -19.13 8.58 -25.97
C ASP A 288 -19.89 9.84 -26.34
N LEU A 289 -20.98 10.11 -25.63
CA LEU A 289 -21.83 11.27 -25.87
C LEU A 289 -21.07 12.56 -25.57
N HIS A 290 -20.27 12.59 -24.50
CA HIS A 290 -19.43 13.74 -24.18
C HIS A 290 -18.41 14.04 -25.29
N ALA A 291 -17.67 13.01 -25.74
CA ALA A 291 -16.69 13.18 -26.81
C ALA A 291 -17.35 13.67 -28.11
N ARG A 292 -18.46 13.03 -28.54
CA ARG A 292 -19.17 13.41 -29.77
C ARG A 292 -19.73 14.83 -29.68
N ARG A 293 -20.25 15.26 -28.52
CA ARG A 293 -20.76 16.62 -28.31
C ARG A 293 -19.65 17.66 -28.51
N LEU A 294 -18.42 17.35 -28.11
CA LEU A 294 -17.26 18.21 -28.31
C LEU A 294 -16.57 18.03 -29.67
N GLY A 295 -17.17 17.25 -30.58
CA GLY A 295 -16.62 17.00 -31.91
C GLY A 295 -15.41 16.06 -31.94
N ALA A 296 -15.14 15.34 -30.84
CA ALA A 296 -14.06 14.38 -30.71
C ALA A 296 -14.54 12.94 -30.97
N ALA A 297 -13.63 12.08 -31.43
CA ALA A 297 -13.88 10.65 -31.49
C ALA A 297 -13.93 10.06 -30.06
N PRO A 298 -14.90 9.20 -29.71
CA PRO A 298 -14.93 8.53 -28.41
C PRO A 298 -13.66 7.75 -28.06
N GLU A 299 -12.99 7.20 -29.07
CA GLU A 299 -11.73 6.47 -28.92
C GLU A 299 -10.60 7.40 -28.47
N LEU A 300 -10.59 8.66 -28.92
CA LEU A 300 -9.59 9.65 -28.50
C LEU A 300 -9.70 9.95 -27.01
N LEU A 301 -10.92 10.15 -26.50
CA LEU A 301 -11.15 10.38 -25.07
C LEU A 301 -10.69 9.17 -24.24
N ARG A 302 -11.01 7.95 -24.68
CA ARG A 302 -10.53 6.73 -23.99
C ARG A 302 -9.01 6.60 -24.01
N GLN A 303 -8.36 6.93 -25.12
CA GLN A 303 -6.89 6.94 -25.21
C GLN A 303 -6.27 7.96 -24.26
N ILE A 304 -6.87 9.14 -24.13
CA ILE A 304 -6.45 10.18 -23.18
C ILE A 304 -6.60 9.71 -21.73
N LEU A 305 -7.71 9.04 -21.39
CA LEU A 305 -7.97 8.57 -20.02
C LEU A 305 -7.29 7.24 -19.69
N ALA A 306 -6.80 6.48 -20.68
CA ALA A 306 -6.26 5.14 -20.47
C ALA A 306 -5.09 5.09 -19.47
N PRO A 307 -4.09 6.00 -19.50
CA PRO A 307 -3.03 6.00 -18.48
C PRO A 307 -3.57 6.13 -17.05
N LEU A 308 -4.58 6.99 -16.85
CA LEU A 308 -5.22 7.19 -15.55
C LEU A 308 -6.05 5.95 -15.14
N ALA A 309 -6.61 5.23 -16.11
CA ALA A 309 -7.33 3.99 -15.86
C ALA A 309 -6.40 2.84 -15.44
N PHE A 310 -5.13 2.89 -15.80
CA PHE A 310 -4.11 1.92 -15.38
C PHE A 310 -3.26 2.42 -14.21
N ALA A 311 -3.44 3.66 -13.76
CA ALA A 311 -2.66 4.24 -12.69
C ALA A 311 -2.82 3.46 -11.37
N GLU A 312 -1.72 3.34 -10.62
CA GLU A 312 -1.69 2.77 -9.28
C GLU A 312 -1.56 3.90 -8.23
N GLY A 313 -1.82 3.59 -6.96
CA GLY A 313 -1.72 4.58 -5.87
C GLY A 313 -2.74 5.73 -5.97
N GLU A 314 -2.32 6.92 -5.57
CA GLU A 314 -3.21 8.08 -5.43
C GLU A 314 -3.52 8.81 -6.75
N GLY A 315 -2.76 8.54 -7.81
CA GLY A 315 -2.94 9.18 -9.10
C GLY A 315 -1.65 9.21 -9.91
N LEU A 316 -1.77 9.68 -11.15
CA LEU A 316 -0.65 9.79 -12.08
C LEU A 316 -0.09 11.22 -12.06
N PRO A 317 1.23 11.42 -11.87
CA PRO A 317 1.86 12.72 -12.06
C PRO A 317 1.55 13.32 -13.44
N LEU A 318 1.18 14.59 -13.48
CA LEU A 318 0.76 15.26 -14.73
C LEU A 318 1.81 15.13 -15.85
N ALA A 319 3.10 15.20 -15.51
CA ALA A 319 4.20 15.08 -16.45
C ALA A 319 4.27 13.69 -17.14
N LEU A 320 3.77 12.64 -16.49
CA LEU A 320 3.72 11.29 -17.04
C LEU A 320 2.51 11.06 -17.96
N TRP A 321 1.52 11.95 -17.97
CA TRP A 321 0.27 11.74 -18.71
C TRP A 321 0.49 11.60 -20.22
N ALA A 322 1.25 12.52 -20.83
CA ALA A 322 1.54 12.50 -22.26
C ALA A 322 2.38 11.30 -22.73
N PRO A 323 3.53 10.97 -22.10
CA PRO A 323 4.34 9.82 -22.53
C PRO A 323 3.56 8.50 -22.38
N LEU A 324 2.82 8.31 -21.28
CA LEU A 324 2.04 7.09 -21.09
C LEU A 324 0.84 6.99 -22.03
N ALA A 325 0.15 8.11 -22.34
CA ALA A 325 -0.91 8.13 -23.34
C ALA A 325 -0.37 7.72 -24.72
N SER A 326 0.82 8.22 -25.08
CA SER A 326 1.48 7.87 -26.34
C SER A 326 1.84 6.38 -26.40
N ALA A 327 2.36 5.84 -25.30
CA ALA A 327 2.73 4.43 -25.18
C ALA A 327 1.52 3.50 -25.36
N VAL A 328 0.41 3.77 -24.65
CA VAL A 328 -0.82 2.96 -24.72
C VAL A 328 -1.50 3.10 -26.08
N ALA A 329 -1.51 4.30 -26.67
CA ALA A 329 -2.10 4.53 -27.98
C ALA A 329 -1.24 4.00 -29.15
N GLY A 330 0.04 3.70 -28.91
CA GLY A 330 0.99 3.28 -29.94
C GLY A 330 1.33 4.37 -30.97
N ARG A 331 1.10 5.64 -30.63
CA ARG A 331 1.34 6.82 -31.48
C ARG A 331 1.60 8.05 -30.63
N GLU A 332 2.18 9.10 -31.20
CA GLU A 332 2.37 10.39 -30.51
C GLU A 332 1.01 10.98 -30.09
N MET A 333 0.89 11.38 -28.83
CA MET A 333 -0.34 11.93 -28.23
C MET A 333 -0.12 13.27 -27.51
N GLY A 334 1.09 13.85 -27.51
CA GLY A 334 1.43 15.05 -26.75
C GLY A 334 0.59 16.27 -27.12
N GLU A 335 0.32 16.48 -28.42
CA GLU A 335 -0.57 17.57 -28.87
C GLU A 335 -2.01 17.37 -28.35
N ALA A 336 -2.51 16.13 -28.40
CA ALA A 336 -3.84 15.82 -27.87
C ALA A 336 -3.92 16.01 -26.35
N ILE A 337 -2.83 15.73 -25.63
CA ILE A 337 -2.76 15.86 -24.17
C ILE A 337 -2.64 17.33 -23.73
N ALA A 338 -1.93 18.17 -24.48
CA ALA A 338 -1.79 19.60 -24.17
C ALA A 338 -3.15 20.33 -24.06
N GLY A 339 -4.15 19.90 -24.82
CA GLY A 339 -5.53 20.39 -24.75
C GLY A 339 -6.53 19.45 -24.07
N ALA A 340 -6.07 18.32 -23.51
CA ALA A 340 -6.95 17.23 -23.09
C ALA A 340 -7.93 17.60 -21.99
N MET A 341 -7.62 18.59 -21.13
CA MET A 341 -8.50 18.94 -20.02
C MET A 341 -9.88 19.45 -20.47
N ALA A 342 -9.96 20.05 -21.67
CA ALA A 342 -11.25 20.44 -22.26
C ALA A 342 -12.15 19.23 -22.62
N LEU A 343 -11.59 18.03 -22.73
CA LEU A 343 -12.30 16.79 -23.06
C LEU A 343 -12.37 15.84 -21.85
N ALA A 344 -11.32 15.80 -21.03
CA ALA A 344 -11.17 14.90 -19.90
C ALA A 344 -11.72 15.48 -18.58
N GLY A 345 -11.88 16.81 -18.49
CA GLY A 345 -12.25 17.53 -17.26
C GLY A 345 -13.39 16.91 -16.44
N PRO A 346 -14.52 16.49 -17.05
CA PRO A 346 -15.63 15.89 -16.30
C PRO A 346 -15.32 14.54 -15.64
N PHE A 347 -14.22 13.90 -16.02
CA PHE A 347 -13.86 12.53 -15.66
C PHE A 347 -12.60 12.42 -14.81
N VAL A 348 -11.91 13.54 -14.57
CA VAL A 348 -10.64 13.58 -13.84
C VAL A 348 -10.72 14.53 -12.65
N THR A 349 -9.88 14.28 -11.66
CA THR A 349 -9.74 15.12 -10.47
C THR A 349 -8.26 15.38 -10.25
N PRO A 350 -7.82 16.65 -10.25
CA PRO A 350 -6.48 16.98 -9.80
C PRO A 350 -6.40 16.78 -8.29
N VAL A 351 -5.30 16.18 -7.83
CA VAL A 351 -4.99 15.94 -6.43
C VAL A 351 -3.63 16.56 -6.17
N GLU A 352 -3.55 17.48 -5.22
CA GLU A 352 -2.24 17.95 -4.77
C GLU A 352 -1.58 16.82 -3.97
N ALA A 353 -0.40 16.41 -4.40
CA ALA A 353 0.40 15.49 -3.60
C ALA A 353 0.68 16.15 -2.24
N ALA A 354 0.53 15.38 -1.15
CA ALA A 354 1.02 15.88 0.13
C ALA A 354 2.52 16.16 -0.01
N ASP A 355 2.95 17.36 0.39
CA ASP A 355 4.36 17.67 0.54
C ASP A 355 4.94 16.69 1.55
N ASP A 356 5.65 15.66 1.08
CA ASP A 356 6.52 14.89 1.94
C ASP A 356 7.53 15.86 2.55
N GLU A 357 7.61 15.94 3.88
CA GLU A 357 8.47 16.86 4.66
C GLU A 357 9.99 16.65 4.45
N ALA A 358 10.44 16.10 3.33
CA ALA A 358 11.83 15.80 3.04
C ALA A 358 12.29 16.40 1.69
N GLY A 359 12.60 17.70 1.71
CA GLY A 359 13.55 18.30 0.76
C GLY A 359 13.09 19.60 0.13
N GLU A 360 13.88 20.66 0.34
CA GLU A 360 13.79 21.90 -0.43
C GLU A 360 13.89 21.58 -1.94
N GLY A 361 12.77 21.71 -2.67
CA GLY A 361 12.74 21.69 -4.13
C GLY A 361 11.79 20.72 -4.81
N HIS A 362 10.89 20.02 -4.11
CA HIS A 362 9.80 19.31 -4.79
C HIS A 362 8.72 20.32 -5.19
N ASP A 363 8.70 20.60 -6.49
CA ASP A 363 7.69 21.39 -7.20
C ASP A 363 6.29 20.90 -6.85
N ASP A 364 5.30 21.79 -6.91
CA ASP A 364 3.87 21.55 -6.66
C ASP A 364 3.39 20.36 -7.53
N ARG A 365 3.49 19.12 -7.01
CA ARG A 365 3.28 17.90 -7.80
C ARG A 365 1.79 17.63 -7.91
N THR A 366 1.17 18.19 -8.94
CA THR A 366 -0.22 17.87 -9.29
C THR A 366 -0.32 16.44 -9.82
N LEU A 367 -1.05 15.59 -9.11
CA LEU A 367 -1.47 14.26 -9.56
C LEU A 367 -2.83 14.36 -10.25
N LEU A 368 -3.05 13.49 -11.24
CA LEU A 368 -4.35 13.31 -11.88
C LEU A 368 -4.91 11.94 -11.53
N LYS A 369 -6.15 11.91 -11.05
CA LYS A 369 -6.91 10.68 -10.81
C LYS A 369 -8.18 10.70 -11.66
N LEU A 370 -8.71 9.52 -12.00
CA LEU A 370 -10.08 9.44 -12.50
C LEU A 370 -11.04 9.78 -11.36
N LEU A 371 -12.13 10.47 -11.69
CA LEU A 371 -13.17 10.90 -10.73
C LEU A 371 -13.71 9.72 -9.91
N HIS A 372 -13.76 8.52 -10.49
CA HIS A 372 -14.29 7.34 -9.85
C HIS A 372 -13.64 6.04 -10.39
N PRO A 373 -13.35 5.02 -9.55
CA PRO A 373 -12.74 3.75 -9.98
C PRO A 373 -13.51 3.00 -11.08
N ALA A 374 -14.83 3.12 -11.10
CA ALA A 374 -15.68 2.54 -12.13
C ALA A 374 -15.40 3.08 -13.56
N LEU A 375 -14.92 4.32 -13.71
CA LEU A 375 -14.41 4.82 -15.00
C LEU A 375 -13.20 4.03 -15.45
N ALA A 376 -12.29 3.73 -14.51
CA ALA A 376 -11.10 2.95 -14.79
C ALA A 376 -11.47 1.54 -15.25
N ALA A 377 -12.44 0.90 -14.59
CA ALA A 377 -12.95 -0.41 -14.98
C ALA A 377 -13.59 -0.40 -16.38
N GLU A 378 -14.44 0.59 -16.68
CA GLU A 378 -15.03 0.78 -18.01
C GLU A 378 -13.94 0.91 -19.08
N ILE A 379 -12.96 1.81 -18.90
CA ILE A 379 -11.89 2.02 -19.87
C ILE A 379 -11.06 0.75 -20.08
N ARG A 380 -10.68 0.06 -19.00
CA ARG A 380 -9.87 -1.18 -19.08
C ARG A 380 -10.62 -2.32 -19.77
N SER A 381 -11.94 -2.40 -19.63
CA SER A 381 -12.76 -3.42 -20.32
C SER A 381 -12.72 -3.31 -21.84
N GLY A 382 -12.36 -2.13 -22.37
CA GLY A 382 -12.12 -1.92 -23.80
C GLY A 382 -10.81 -2.53 -24.33
N PHE A 383 -9.93 -3.01 -23.45
CA PHE A 383 -8.64 -3.61 -23.84
C PHE A 383 -8.70 -5.14 -23.82
N PRO A 384 -8.13 -5.82 -24.85
CA PRO A 384 -7.95 -7.27 -24.84
C PRO A 384 -7.07 -7.74 -23.68
N ASP A 385 -7.26 -9.00 -23.26
CA ASP A 385 -6.46 -9.66 -22.21
C ASP A 385 -6.31 -8.81 -20.93
N SER A 386 -7.37 -8.11 -20.54
CA SER A 386 -7.40 -7.20 -19.39
C SER A 386 -6.36 -6.07 -19.44
N GLY A 387 -5.91 -5.69 -20.65
CA GLY A 387 -4.94 -4.62 -20.85
C GLY A 387 -3.47 -5.05 -20.66
N ARG A 388 -3.15 -6.35 -20.72
CA ARG A 388 -1.76 -6.83 -20.55
C ARG A 388 -0.75 -6.14 -21.47
N ALA A 389 -1.11 -5.91 -22.73
CA ALA A 389 -0.24 -5.20 -23.68
C ALA A 389 -0.06 -3.72 -23.31
N ALA A 390 -1.12 -3.04 -22.87
CA ALA A 390 -1.05 -1.66 -22.39
C ALA A 390 -0.16 -1.56 -21.15
N GLN A 391 -0.26 -2.52 -20.23
CA GLN A 391 0.61 -2.59 -19.05
C GLN A 391 2.09 -2.74 -19.41
N ALA A 392 2.40 -3.57 -20.42
CA ALA A 392 3.77 -3.70 -20.92
C ALA A 392 4.29 -2.38 -21.52
N GLN A 393 3.46 -1.70 -22.31
CA GLN A 393 3.79 -0.39 -22.90
C GLN A 393 4.00 0.68 -21.83
N ILE A 394 3.14 0.71 -20.80
CA ILE A 394 3.27 1.62 -19.66
C ILE A 394 4.57 1.33 -18.90
N ALA A 395 4.86 0.06 -18.57
CA ALA A 395 6.07 -0.31 -17.85
C ALA A 395 7.35 0.14 -18.60
N VAL A 396 7.41 -0.08 -19.92
CA VAL A 396 8.53 0.39 -20.75
C VAL A 396 8.62 1.91 -20.74
N ALA A 397 7.50 2.61 -20.96
CA ALA A 397 7.49 4.07 -20.98
C ALA A 397 7.88 4.69 -19.63
N LEU A 398 7.52 4.06 -18.51
CA LEU A 398 7.97 4.46 -17.17
C LEU A 398 9.48 4.27 -17.00
N LEU A 399 10.04 3.15 -17.46
CA LEU A 399 11.49 2.92 -17.41
C LEU A 399 12.27 3.96 -18.23
N GLU A 400 11.71 4.42 -19.36
CA GLU A 400 12.28 5.50 -20.16
C GLU A 400 12.27 6.86 -19.44
N GLN A 401 11.41 7.04 -18.42
CA GLN A 401 11.39 8.26 -17.60
C GLN A 401 12.43 8.27 -16.48
N VAL A 402 13.21 7.18 -16.28
CA VAL A 402 14.25 7.13 -15.24
C VAL A 402 15.48 7.93 -15.71
N PRO A 403 15.77 9.12 -15.14
CA PRO A 403 16.77 10.03 -15.71
C PRO A 403 18.18 9.44 -15.62
N GLY A 404 18.79 9.17 -16.77
CA GLY A 404 20.13 8.57 -16.84
C GLY A 404 20.22 7.20 -16.14
N GLN A 405 19.11 6.46 -16.05
CA GLN A 405 18.99 5.21 -15.30
C GLN A 405 19.30 5.36 -13.79
N ASN A 406 19.14 6.57 -13.26
CA ASN A 406 19.30 6.85 -11.84
C ASN A 406 17.94 6.91 -11.14
N TRP A 407 17.59 5.82 -10.45
CA TRP A 407 16.36 5.71 -9.66
C TRP A 407 16.21 6.73 -8.55
N ALA A 408 17.31 7.26 -7.99
CA ALA A 408 17.26 8.32 -6.99
C ALA A 408 16.69 9.65 -7.53
N LYS A 409 16.69 9.81 -8.86
CA LYS A 409 16.16 10.99 -9.56
C LYS A 409 14.83 10.72 -10.27
N ALA A 410 14.36 9.48 -10.24
CA ALA A 410 13.09 9.13 -10.86
C ALA A 410 11.93 9.72 -10.03
N ASP A 411 10.84 10.06 -10.70
CA ASP A 411 9.61 10.43 -9.99
C ASP A 411 9.16 9.26 -9.09
N PRO A 412 8.70 9.52 -7.85
CA PRO A 412 8.17 8.50 -6.95
C PRO A 412 7.19 7.52 -7.60
N TYR A 413 6.27 8.00 -8.44
CA TYR A 413 5.35 7.12 -9.16
C TYR A 413 6.09 6.08 -10.02
N VAL A 414 7.15 6.49 -10.71
CA VAL A 414 7.96 5.62 -11.57
C VAL A 414 8.64 4.55 -10.74
N ARG A 415 9.36 4.93 -9.67
CA ARG A 415 10.09 3.97 -8.82
C ARG A 415 9.17 3.02 -8.06
N ASP A 416 8.01 3.50 -7.60
CA ASP A 416 7.14 2.75 -6.69
C ASP A 416 6.20 1.80 -7.45
N TYR A 417 5.70 2.19 -8.64
CA TYR A 417 4.65 1.45 -9.34
C TYR A 417 5.08 0.75 -10.62
N VAL A 418 6.30 0.97 -11.14
CA VAL A 418 6.79 0.25 -12.33
C VAL A 418 6.77 -1.27 -12.15
N ALA A 419 7.04 -1.76 -10.93
CA ALA A 419 6.99 -3.19 -10.62
C ALA A 419 5.56 -3.75 -10.74
N GLY A 420 4.54 -2.98 -10.35
CA GLY A 420 3.13 -3.35 -10.50
C GLY A 420 2.71 -3.45 -11.97
N HIS A 421 3.11 -2.48 -12.80
CA HIS A 421 2.87 -2.51 -14.24
C HIS A 421 3.60 -3.69 -14.92
N ALA A 422 4.86 -3.94 -14.55
CA ALA A 422 5.63 -5.06 -15.05
C ALA A 422 5.04 -6.42 -14.62
N LEU A 423 4.49 -6.52 -13.40
CA LEU A 423 3.78 -7.71 -12.92
C LEU A 423 2.53 -7.97 -13.75
N ALA A 424 1.71 -6.94 -13.98
CA ALA A 424 0.50 -7.03 -14.80
C ALA A 424 0.79 -7.41 -16.26
N ALA A 425 1.98 -7.05 -16.76
CA ALA A 425 2.47 -7.48 -18.07
C ALA A 425 3.05 -8.91 -18.08
N GLY A 426 3.38 -9.48 -16.92
CA GLY A 426 4.13 -10.74 -16.79
C GLY A 426 5.62 -10.59 -17.15
N LEU A 427 6.19 -9.40 -16.96
CA LEU A 427 7.58 -9.03 -17.27
C LEU A 427 8.42 -8.75 -16.03
N LEU A 428 7.82 -8.73 -14.83
CA LEU A 428 8.49 -8.38 -13.58
C LEU A 428 9.82 -9.11 -13.33
N PRO A 429 9.98 -10.44 -13.56
CA PRO A 429 11.25 -11.12 -13.31
C PRO A 429 12.46 -10.51 -14.04
N GLN A 430 12.26 -9.86 -15.18
CA GLN A 430 13.33 -9.20 -15.94
C GLN A 430 13.80 -7.92 -15.24
N LEU A 431 12.88 -7.21 -14.59
CA LEU A 431 13.15 -5.99 -13.85
C LEU A 431 13.76 -6.25 -12.47
N LEU A 432 13.47 -7.39 -11.84
CA LEU A 432 14.00 -7.79 -10.53
C LEU A 432 15.46 -8.27 -10.57
N THR A 433 16.29 -7.59 -11.35
CA THR A 433 17.74 -7.78 -11.46
C THR A 433 18.52 -6.51 -11.12
N ASP A 434 17.84 -5.39 -10.83
CA ASP A 434 18.48 -4.10 -10.54
C ASP A 434 18.42 -3.77 -9.03
N PRO A 435 19.57 -3.77 -8.31
CA PRO A 435 19.64 -3.36 -6.90
C PRO A 435 19.23 -1.91 -6.63
N ALA A 436 19.36 -1.02 -7.61
CA ALA A 436 18.95 0.36 -7.46
C ALA A 436 17.43 0.43 -7.28
N LEU A 437 16.66 -0.34 -8.05
CA LEU A 437 15.21 -0.44 -7.87
C LEU A 437 14.87 -0.93 -6.45
N PHE A 438 15.54 -1.96 -5.95
CA PHE A 438 15.30 -2.49 -4.60
C PHE A 438 15.60 -1.47 -3.49
N THR A 439 16.51 -0.54 -3.77
CA THR A 439 16.94 0.49 -2.82
C THR A 439 15.97 1.66 -2.78
N TYR A 440 15.46 2.11 -3.94
CA TYR A 440 14.69 3.34 -4.03
C TYR A 440 13.18 3.15 -4.09
N ALA A 441 12.68 2.02 -4.61
CA ALA A 441 11.25 1.75 -4.67
C ALA A 441 10.61 1.66 -3.27
N ASP A 442 9.35 2.06 -3.18
CA ASP A 442 8.54 1.82 -1.99
C ASP A 442 8.55 0.32 -1.62
N PRO A 443 8.97 -0.03 -0.38
CA PRO A 443 9.14 -1.41 0.00
C PRO A 443 7.81 -2.17 0.10
N VAL A 444 6.68 -1.48 0.31
CA VAL A 444 5.36 -2.11 0.42
C VAL A 444 4.87 -2.54 -0.96
N ALA A 445 4.85 -1.62 -1.94
CA ALA A 445 4.47 -1.90 -3.32
C ALA A 445 5.39 -2.94 -3.96
N LEU A 446 6.72 -2.80 -3.81
CA LEU A 446 7.66 -3.75 -4.37
C LEU A 446 7.54 -5.13 -3.71
N ARG A 447 7.31 -5.21 -2.38
CA ARG A 447 7.04 -6.49 -1.72
C ARG A 447 5.79 -7.16 -2.27
N ALA A 448 4.69 -6.43 -2.40
CA ALA A 448 3.45 -6.97 -2.96
C ALA A 448 3.67 -7.54 -4.37
N ALA A 449 4.46 -6.84 -5.21
CA ALA A 449 4.80 -7.31 -6.53
C ALA A 449 5.65 -8.59 -6.52
N VAL A 450 6.69 -8.63 -5.69
CA VAL A 450 7.62 -9.77 -5.61
C VAL A 450 6.97 -11.02 -5.00
N ASP A 451 6.11 -10.85 -3.99
CA ASP A 451 5.42 -11.97 -3.35
C ASP A 451 4.38 -12.64 -4.27
N ALA A 452 3.83 -11.89 -5.22
CA ALA A 452 2.90 -12.41 -6.23
C ALA A 452 3.57 -13.28 -7.31
N VAL A 453 4.91 -13.26 -7.42
CA VAL A 453 5.65 -14.10 -8.38
C VAL A 453 6.02 -15.44 -7.74
N PRO A 454 5.78 -16.58 -8.43
CA PRO A 454 6.23 -17.90 -7.98
C PRO A 454 7.74 -17.92 -7.73
N LEU A 455 8.17 -18.58 -6.65
CA LEU A 455 9.57 -18.56 -6.20
C LEU A 455 10.54 -19.07 -7.27
N GLU A 456 10.12 -20.07 -8.05
CA GLU A 456 10.86 -20.66 -9.16
C GLU A 456 11.07 -19.73 -10.36
N ALA A 457 10.22 -18.71 -10.50
CA ALA A 457 10.33 -17.70 -11.55
C ALA A 457 11.21 -16.51 -11.13
N LEU A 458 11.56 -16.41 -9.84
CA LEU A 458 12.41 -15.34 -9.30
C LEU A 458 13.88 -15.68 -9.49
N GLY A 459 14.66 -14.72 -10.02
CA GLY A 459 16.12 -14.77 -10.02
C GLY A 459 16.72 -14.68 -8.61
N ALA A 460 18.00 -15.02 -8.46
CA ALA A 460 18.71 -14.95 -7.19
C ALA A 460 18.56 -13.60 -6.44
N PRO A 461 18.79 -12.43 -7.07
CA PRO A 461 18.66 -11.15 -6.37
C PRO A 461 17.23 -10.86 -5.89
N ALA A 462 16.22 -11.25 -6.68
CA ALA A 462 14.82 -11.09 -6.31
C ALA A 462 14.43 -11.97 -5.10
N ARG A 463 15.02 -13.16 -4.97
CA ARG A 463 14.82 -14.03 -3.80
C ARG A 463 15.47 -13.44 -2.54
N THR A 464 16.64 -12.81 -2.66
CA THR A 464 17.26 -12.02 -1.58
C THR A 464 16.34 -10.90 -1.14
N TYR A 465 15.83 -10.10 -2.09
CA TYR A 465 14.88 -9.03 -1.77
C TYR A 465 13.64 -9.57 -1.07
N ARG A 466 13.02 -10.64 -1.60
CA ARG A 466 11.83 -11.27 -1.01
C ARG A 466 12.05 -11.71 0.44
N ARG A 467 13.22 -12.30 0.74
CA ARG A 467 13.61 -12.68 2.11
C ARG A 467 13.66 -11.46 3.04
N LEU A 468 14.19 -10.34 2.55
CA LEU A 468 14.41 -9.13 3.33
C LEU A 468 13.17 -8.22 3.42
N ALA A 469 12.25 -8.29 2.46
CA ALA A 469 11.11 -7.39 2.32
C ALA A 469 10.22 -7.26 3.59
N PRO A 470 9.96 -8.34 4.37
CA PRO A 470 9.26 -8.21 5.65
C PRO A 470 9.97 -7.32 6.67
N LEU A 471 11.30 -7.35 6.71
CA LEU A 471 12.08 -6.49 7.58
C LEU A 471 12.00 -5.04 7.10
N LEU A 472 12.19 -4.79 5.80
CA LEU A 472 12.17 -3.45 5.21
C LEU A 472 10.83 -2.74 5.43
N THR A 473 9.73 -3.47 5.24
CA THR A 473 8.37 -2.95 5.41
C THR A 473 8.04 -2.70 6.88
N ARG A 474 8.36 -3.63 7.79
CA ARG A 474 8.05 -3.50 9.22
C ARG A 474 8.82 -2.37 9.89
N THR A 475 10.07 -2.12 9.48
CA THR A 475 10.91 -1.08 10.07
C THR A 475 10.80 0.26 9.34
N GLU A 476 10.00 0.34 8.27
CA GLU A 476 9.91 1.50 7.38
C GLU A 476 11.31 2.01 6.99
N ALA A 477 12.18 1.07 6.59
CA ALA A 477 13.61 1.37 6.47
C ALA A 477 13.84 2.49 5.44
N PRO A 478 14.48 3.62 5.82
CA PRO A 478 14.82 4.68 4.88
C PRO A 478 15.83 4.17 3.86
N GLU A 479 15.94 4.85 2.71
CA GLU A 479 16.73 4.43 1.55
C GLU A 479 18.17 4.00 1.92
N LEU A 480 18.85 4.79 2.76
CA LEU A 480 20.22 4.49 3.19
C LEU A 480 20.31 3.18 4.00
N LEU A 481 19.39 2.96 4.93
CA LEU A 481 19.35 1.74 5.73
C LEU A 481 18.95 0.54 4.86
N ARG A 482 18.01 0.74 3.94
CA ARG A 482 17.58 -0.28 2.98
C ARG A 482 18.75 -0.75 2.11
N ALA A 483 19.53 0.19 1.57
CA ALA A 483 20.74 -0.11 0.81
C ALA A 483 21.74 -0.92 1.64
N ALA A 484 22.01 -0.51 2.89
CA ALA A 484 22.97 -1.21 3.74
C ALA A 484 22.52 -2.63 4.10
N LEU A 485 21.22 -2.83 4.38
CA LEU A 485 20.65 -4.15 4.63
C LEU A 485 20.66 -5.03 3.37
N LEU A 486 20.38 -4.47 2.19
CA LEU A 486 20.46 -5.18 0.91
C LEU A 486 21.89 -5.61 0.59
N GLU A 487 22.87 -4.72 0.78
CA GLU A 487 24.29 -5.03 0.61
C GLU A 487 24.68 -6.23 1.47
N THR A 488 24.32 -6.22 2.75
CA THR A 488 24.61 -7.33 3.66
C THR A 488 23.91 -8.61 3.24
N ALA A 489 22.63 -8.53 2.85
CA ALA A 489 21.85 -9.69 2.41
C ALA A 489 22.40 -10.30 1.11
N PHE A 490 22.89 -9.49 0.17
CA PHE A 490 23.54 -9.99 -1.04
C PHE A 490 24.84 -10.72 -0.73
N VAL A 491 25.66 -10.23 0.20
CA VAL A 491 26.86 -10.95 0.63
C VAL A 491 26.50 -12.27 1.32
N GLU A 492 25.47 -12.29 2.17
CA GLU A 492 24.96 -13.52 2.80
C GLU A 492 24.50 -14.57 1.80
N ASP A 493 23.82 -14.14 0.72
CA ASP A 493 23.27 -15.04 -0.30
C ASP A 493 24.30 -15.39 -1.40
N GLY A 494 25.57 -14.96 -1.24
CA GLY A 494 26.64 -15.27 -2.18
C GLY A 494 26.56 -14.51 -3.50
N LEU A 495 26.06 -13.27 -3.47
CA LEU A 495 25.85 -12.38 -4.61
C LEU A 495 26.75 -11.13 -4.52
N PRO A 496 28.09 -11.27 -4.51
CA PRO A 496 29.00 -10.14 -4.31
C PRO A 496 28.90 -9.06 -5.39
N ASP A 497 28.62 -9.43 -6.64
CA ASP A 497 28.43 -8.46 -7.73
C ASP A 497 27.24 -7.53 -7.47
N TYR A 498 26.18 -8.02 -6.82
CA TYR A 498 25.02 -7.22 -6.44
C TYR A 498 25.31 -6.34 -5.22
N ALA A 499 26.10 -6.83 -4.26
CA ALA A 499 26.58 -6.02 -3.15
C ALA A 499 27.47 -4.85 -3.63
N GLU A 500 28.37 -5.09 -4.59
CA GLU A 500 29.17 -4.03 -5.21
C GLU A 500 28.30 -3.08 -6.05
N ALA A 501 27.25 -3.57 -6.72
CA ALA A 501 26.30 -2.71 -7.42
C ALA A 501 25.55 -1.76 -6.47
N VAL A 502 25.22 -2.19 -5.25
CA VAL A 502 24.67 -1.29 -4.21
C VAL A 502 25.70 -0.22 -3.80
N HIS A 503 26.97 -0.56 -3.66
CA HIS A 503 28.03 0.44 -3.39
C HIS A 503 28.20 1.43 -4.54
N ALA A 504 28.04 0.97 -5.78
CA ALA A 504 28.13 1.81 -6.97
C ALA A 504 27.03 2.88 -7.06
N LEU A 505 25.98 2.79 -6.23
CA LEU A 505 24.97 3.84 -6.08
C LEU A 505 25.53 5.13 -5.44
N GLY A 506 26.70 5.04 -4.77
CA GLY A 506 27.35 6.19 -4.14
C GLY A 506 26.69 6.66 -2.85
N LEU A 507 25.82 5.85 -2.25
CA LEU A 507 25.23 6.11 -0.95
C LEU A 507 26.28 5.95 0.17
N PRO A 508 26.34 6.84 1.17
CA PRO A 508 27.29 6.75 2.28
C PRO A 508 26.85 5.68 3.29
N LEU A 509 26.94 4.41 2.91
CA LEU A 509 26.44 3.30 3.73
C LEU A 509 27.07 3.35 5.13
N PRO A 510 26.29 3.14 6.20
CA PRO A 510 26.81 3.14 7.58
C PRO A 510 27.80 1.99 7.86
N TRP A 511 27.81 0.96 7.02
CA TRP A 511 28.80 -0.11 7.07
C TRP A 511 29.06 -0.73 5.70
N ARG A 512 30.12 -1.54 5.62
CA ARG A 512 30.40 -2.47 4.52
C ARG A 512 30.53 -3.89 5.06
N THR A 513 29.87 -4.86 4.42
CA THR A 513 30.02 -6.25 4.81
C THR A 513 31.36 -6.79 4.32
N LEU A 514 32.22 -7.21 5.25
CA LEU A 514 33.54 -7.77 4.92
C LEU A 514 33.43 -9.22 4.49
N TRP A 515 32.59 -9.99 5.19
CA TRP A 515 32.31 -11.39 4.88
C TRP A 515 31.08 -11.87 5.66
N SER A 516 30.50 -12.96 5.17
CA SER A 516 29.46 -13.74 5.84
C SER A 516 29.75 -15.23 5.70
N VAL A 517 29.48 -16.00 6.74
CA VAL A 517 29.64 -17.46 6.76
C VAL A 517 28.38 -18.14 7.31
N THR A 518 27.87 -19.12 6.58
CA THR A 518 26.71 -19.91 6.98
C THR A 518 27.14 -21.04 7.90
N VAL A 519 27.12 -20.78 9.21
CA VAL A 519 27.46 -21.76 10.24
C VAL A 519 26.27 -21.92 11.18
N PRO A 520 25.61 -23.09 11.24
CA PRO A 520 24.46 -23.27 12.10
C PRO A 520 24.88 -23.32 13.58
N GLY A 521 24.02 -22.81 14.46
CA GLY A 521 24.18 -22.94 15.90
C GLY A 521 25.28 -22.07 16.52
N VAL A 522 25.69 -20.97 15.87
CA VAL A 522 26.59 -19.99 16.49
C VAL A 522 25.90 -19.39 17.72
N SER A 523 26.43 -19.67 18.90
CA SER A 523 25.83 -19.26 20.18
C SER A 523 26.44 -18.01 20.78
N ALA A 524 27.67 -17.67 20.38
CA ALA A 524 28.37 -16.45 20.77
C ALA A 524 29.47 -16.12 19.77
N VAL A 525 29.87 -14.84 19.73
CA VAL A 525 31.00 -14.37 18.93
C VAL A 525 31.86 -13.43 19.75
N THR A 526 33.16 -13.37 19.45
CA THR A 526 34.05 -12.37 20.01
C THR A 526 35.17 -12.00 19.04
N VAL A 527 35.61 -10.75 19.10
CA VAL A 527 36.81 -10.27 18.39
C VAL A 527 38.04 -10.47 19.26
N GLY A 528 39.16 -10.79 18.63
CA GLY A 528 40.45 -10.92 19.30
C GLY A 528 41.62 -10.69 18.35
N ALA A 529 42.82 -10.92 18.84
CA ALA A 529 44.03 -10.89 18.04
C ALA A 529 44.90 -12.11 18.36
N LEU A 530 45.53 -12.67 17.34
CA LEU A 530 46.60 -13.65 17.51
C LEU A 530 47.94 -12.91 17.57
N PRO A 531 48.79 -13.20 18.56
CA PRO A 531 50.14 -12.68 18.59
C PRO A 531 50.89 -13.18 17.34
N PRO A 532 51.84 -12.39 16.81
CA PRO A 532 52.65 -12.82 15.68
C PRO A 532 53.34 -14.14 16.01
N SER A 533 53.31 -15.11 15.08
CA SER A 533 53.97 -16.39 15.31
C SER A 533 55.46 -16.15 15.50
N SER A 534 55.98 -16.48 16.68
CA SER A 534 57.41 -16.51 16.97
C SER A 534 58.06 -17.69 16.23
N GLY A 535 58.14 -17.59 14.90
CA GLY A 535 58.85 -18.51 14.03
C GLY A 535 60.29 -18.05 13.87
N GLU A 536 61.19 -18.72 14.61
CA GLU A 536 62.64 -18.81 14.41
C GLU A 536 63.38 -17.54 13.96
N THR A 537 63.79 -16.74 14.95
CA THR A 537 64.91 -15.81 14.81
C THR A 537 66.17 -16.55 14.37
N SER A 538 66.62 -16.32 13.14
CA SER A 538 68.04 -16.17 12.84
C SER A 538 68.22 -15.30 11.61
N GLY A 539 68.49 -14.02 11.81
CA GLY A 539 68.91 -13.12 10.75
C GLY A 539 68.78 -11.67 11.15
N GLU A 540 69.91 -11.05 11.45
CA GLU A 540 70.07 -9.62 11.62
C GLU A 540 69.55 -8.87 10.38
N SER A 541 68.31 -8.40 10.43
CA SER A 541 67.80 -7.35 9.55
C SER A 541 66.62 -6.72 10.25
N GLY A 542 66.65 -5.40 10.41
CA GLY A 542 65.60 -4.60 11.05
C GLY A 542 64.30 -4.59 10.25
N GLU A 543 63.68 -5.76 10.09
CA GLU A 543 62.30 -5.89 9.65
C GLU A 543 61.37 -5.50 10.81
N PRO A 544 60.29 -4.75 10.53
CA PRO A 544 59.32 -4.37 11.55
C PRO A 544 58.71 -5.61 12.19
N ALA A 545 58.50 -5.57 13.50
CA ALA A 545 57.80 -6.63 14.23
C ALA A 545 56.47 -6.94 13.55
N ALA A 546 56.21 -8.22 13.29
CA ALA A 546 54.97 -8.66 12.63
C ALA A 546 53.76 -8.20 13.45
N GLU A 547 52.79 -7.58 12.78
CA GLU A 547 51.57 -7.08 13.43
C GLU A 547 50.69 -8.23 13.93
N PRO A 548 50.00 -8.06 15.07
CA PRO A 548 49.03 -9.04 15.55
C PRO A 548 47.91 -9.24 14.53
N VAL A 549 47.51 -10.48 14.31
CA VAL A 549 46.48 -10.82 13.30
C VAL A 549 45.10 -10.70 13.95
N PRO A 550 44.23 -9.79 13.51
CA PRO A 550 42.90 -9.67 14.08
C PRO A 550 42.02 -10.86 13.67
N VAL A 551 41.31 -11.45 14.62
CA VAL A 551 40.51 -12.67 14.44
C VAL A 551 39.07 -12.51 14.93
N ALA A 552 38.17 -13.24 14.29
CA ALA A 552 36.81 -13.46 14.73
C ALA A 552 36.68 -14.89 15.27
N VAL A 553 36.23 -15.02 16.51
CA VAL A 553 36.00 -16.31 17.16
C VAL A 553 34.50 -16.57 17.25
N LEU A 554 34.06 -17.71 16.73
CA LEU A 554 32.66 -18.14 16.69
C LEU A 554 32.50 -19.36 17.60
N VAL A 555 31.59 -19.30 18.57
CA VAL A 555 31.26 -20.45 19.43
C VAL A 555 30.17 -21.28 18.78
N VAL A 556 30.44 -22.56 18.51
CA VAL A 556 29.62 -23.45 17.69
C VAL A 556 29.45 -24.84 18.33
N PRO A 557 28.52 -25.70 17.87
CA PRO A 557 28.36 -27.05 18.41
C PRO A 557 29.60 -27.95 18.20
N ALA A 558 29.87 -28.84 19.16
CA ALA A 558 30.90 -29.88 19.01
C ALA A 558 30.53 -30.86 17.89
N GLY A 559 31.12 -30.68 16.71
CA GLY A 559 30.79 -31.41 15.48
C GLY A 559 30.77 -30.53 14.23
N THR A 560 30.78 -29.20 14.41
CA THR A 560 30.95 -28.27 13.29
C THR A 560 32.28 -28.53 12.58
N PRO A 561 32.27 -28.76 11.25
CA PRO A 561 33.49 -29.02 10.50
C PRO A 561 34.52 -27.89 10.66
N GLY A 562 35.78 -28.25 10.96
CA GLY A 562 36.88 -27.31 11.15
C GLY A 562 36.91 -26.62 12.51
N ALA A 563 35.95 -26.89 13.41
CA ALA A 563 35.91 -26.30 14.74
C ALA A 563 36.84 -27.02 15.73
N LEU A 564 37.45 -26.24 16.61
CA LEU A 564 38.38 -26.70 17.65
C LEU A 564 37.61 -26.89 18.97
N PRO A 565 37.79 -28.01 19.69
CA PRO A 565 37.06 -28.24 20.92
C PRO A 565 37.45 -27.23 22.00
N LEU A 566 36.46 -26.60 22.63
CA LEU A 566 36.65 -25.66 23.76
C LEU A 566 36.17 -26.28 25.09
N GLY A 567 35.24 -27.24 25.05
CA GLY A 567 34.68 -27.93 26.21
C GLY A 567 33.67 -29.01 25.81
N GLU A 568 32.92 -29.55 26.77
CA GLU A 568 31.87 -30.54 26.49
C GLU A 568 30.75 -29.92 25.64
N GLY A 569 30.51 -30.48 24.45
CA GLY A 569 29.41 -30.06 23.56
C GLY A 569 29.66 -28.76 22.78
N VAL A 570 30.78 -28.06 23.00
CA VAL A 570 31.07 -26.76 22.38
C VAL A 570 32.45 -26.74 21.72
N ALA A 571 32.53 -26.15 20.53
CA ALA A 571 33.74 -25.93 19.77
C ALA A 571 33.83 -24.45 19.31
N VAL A 572 34.97 -24.05 18.77
CA VAL A 572 35.21 -22.72 18.24
C VAL A 572 35.74 -22.75 16.81
N LEU A 573 35.28 -21.83 15.98
CA LEU A 573 35.90 -21.50 14.69
C LEU A 573 36.62 -20.18 14.82
N VAL A 574 37.83 -20.10 14.23
CA VAL A 574 38.65 -18.89 14.20
C VAL A 574 38.83 -18.47 12.74
N HIS A 575 38.28 -17.31 12.41
CA HIS A 575 38.43 -16.69 11.09
C HIS A 575 39.30 -15.44 11.21
N GLY A 576 39.91 -15.01 10.12
CA GLY A 576 40.40 -13.64 10.03
C GLY A 576 39.26 -12.66 10.29
N LEU A 577 39.52 -11.58 11.04
CA LEU A 577 38.48 -10.58 11.28
C LEU A 577 38.15 -9.82 9.99
N LEU A 578 39.16 -9.58 9.14
CA LEU A 578 39.03 -8.79 7.92
C LEU A 578 38.71 -9.63 6.68
N ASN A 579 38.88 -10.95 6.75
CA ASN A 579 38.56 -11.90 5.69
C ASN A 579 38.07 -13.21 6.32
N ALA A 580 37.05 -13.85 5.75
CA ALA A 580 36.52 -15.12 6.30
C ALA A 580 37.47 -16.31 6.17
N ALA A 581 38.76 -16.10 5.89
CA ALA A 581 39.73 -17.18 5.75
C ALA A 581 39.82 -17.96 7.07
N PRO A 582 39.57 -19.28 7.07
CA PRO A 582 39.76 -20.09 8.27
C PRO A 582 41.26 -20.10 8.60
N LEU A 583 41.58 -19.68 9.82
CA LEU A 583 42.94 -19.72 10.34
C LEU A 583 43.08 -21.10 10.99
N GLY A 584 43.83 -22.02 10.35
CA GLY A 584 43.86 -23.46 10.59
C GLY A 584 44.04 -23.94 12.05
N ALA A 585 45.10 -24.69 12.34
CA ALA A 585 45.34 -25.21 13.70
C ALA A 585 45.86 -24.09 14.64
N VAL A 586 44.99 -23.16 14.98
CA VAL A 586 45.22 -22.11 15.98
C VAL A 586 44.91 -22.67 17.36
N ASP A 587 45.73 -22.41 18.37
CA ASP A 587 45.34 -22.67 19.76
C ASP A 587 44.33 -21.59 20.21
N PRO A 588 43.06 -21.92 20.52
CA PRO A 588 42.08 -20.93 20.98
C PRO A 588 42.53 -20.16 22.23
N ALA A 589 43.39 -20.76 23.05
CA ALA A 589 43.93 -20.10 24.25
C ALA A 589 44.96 -18.99 23.91
N ALA A 590 45.50 -18.98 22.68
CA ALA A 590 46.41 -17.94 22.21
C ALA A 590 45.70 -16.68 21.71
N VAL A 591 44.37 -16.70 21.57
CA VAL A 591 43.59 -15.52 21.16
C VAL A 591 43.50 -14.53 22.33
N VAL A 592 44.09 -13.36 22.15
CA VAL A 592 44.02 -12.26 23.12
C VAL A 592 42.82 -11.39 22.78
N ARG A 593 41.94 -11.16 23.77
CA ARG A 593 40.77 -10.27 23.60
C ARG A 593 41.13 -8.84 24.01
N PRO A 594 40.52 -7.82 23.39
CA PRO A 594 40.66 -6.45 23.87
C PRO A 594 40.14 -6.32 25.30
N ASP A 595 40.92 -5.70 26.17
CA ASP A 595 40.54 -5.50 27.57
C ASP A 595 39.48 -4.38 27.73
N GLU A 596 38.96 -4.20 28.95
CA GLU A 596 37.92 -3.20 29.21
C GLU A 596 38.40 -1.76 29.01
N ASP A 597 39.68 -1.48 29.30
CA ASP A 597 40.27 -0.15 29.14
C ASP A 597 40.46 0.20 27.67
N GLU A 598 40.94 -0.76 26.86
CA GLU A 598 41.03 -0.66 25.39
C GLU A 598 39.64 -0.43 24.76
N ARG A 599 38.62 -1.15 25.23
CA ARG A 599 37.23 -0.97 24.76
C ARG A 599 36.60 0.34 25.22
N ALA A 600 36.97 0.83 26.40
CA ALA A 600 36.51 2.12 26.90
C ALA A 600 37.18 3.29 26.16
N ALA A 601 38.44 3.13 25.77
CA ALA A 601 39.19 4.09 24.96
C ALA A 601 38.82 4.07 23.47
N ALA A 602 38.22 2.98 22.98
CA ALA A 602 37.80 2.87 21.59
C ALA A 602 36.74 3.94 21.23
N PRO A 603 36.79 4.55 20.03
CA PRO A 603 35.90 5.67 19.68
C PRO A 603 34.45 5.25 19.49
N LEU A 604 34.23 3.95 19.22
CA LEU A 604 32.91 3.39 18.98
C LEU A 604 32.46 2.55 20.17
N ALA A 605 31.18 2.64 20.50
CA ALA A 605 30.54 1.82 21.52
C ALA A 605 29.45 0.94 20.92
N LEU A 606 29.23 -0.22 21.52
CA LEU A 606 28.22 -1.19 21.09
C LEU A 606 27.06 -1.23 22.10
N SER A 607 25.84 -1.25 21.59
CA SER A 607 24.63 -1.58 22.35
C SER A 607 23.78 -2.57 21.57
N ARG A 608 23.16 -3.53 22.25
CA ARG A 608 22.45 -4.65 21.62
C ARG A 608 21.11 -4.90 22.30
N GLY A 609 20.05 -4.98 21.49
CA GLY A 609 18.77 -5.60 21.84
C GLY A 609 18.66 -7.01 21.28
N ALA A 610 17.48 -7.61 21.33
CA ALA A 610 17.27 -8.95 20.80
C ALA A 610 17.44 -9.01 19.27
N ASP A 611 16.88 -8.04 18.56
CA ASP A 611 16.75 -7.97 17.09
C ASP A 611 17.41 -6.73 16.47
N TYR A 612 18.07 -5.91 17.29
CA TYR A 612 18.84 -4.75 16.84
C TYR A 612 20.21 -4.66 17.51
N VAL A 613 21.16 -4.09 16.78
CA VAL A 613 22.48 -3.69 17.27
C VAL A 613 22.73 -2.25 16.85
N ARG A 614 23.11 -1.39 17.80
CA ARG A 614 23.49 0.00 17.53
C ARG A 614 24.96 0.22 17.88
N VAL A 615 25.66 0.87 16.96
CA VAL A 615 27.03 1.37 17.15
C VAL A 615 26.97 2.88 17.31
N TRP A 616 27.61 3.37 18.36
CA TRP A 616 27.63 4.78 18.72
C TRP A 616 29.01 5.35 18.51
N ASP A 617 29.11 6.57 17.99
CA ASP A 617 30.30 7.39 18.15
C ASP A 617 30.26 8.01 19.55
N ARG A 618 31.26 7.70 20.38
CA ARG A 618 31.32 8.19 21.76
C ARG A 618 31.55 9.70 21.86
N ALA A 619 32.27 10.28 20.90
CA ALA A 619 32.61 11.70 20.92
C ALA A 619 31.42 12.56 20.46
N ALA A 620 30.68 12.08 19.46
CA ALA A 620 29.50 12.77 18.94
C ALA A 620 28.21 12.42 19.71
N GLU A 621 28.21 11.37 20.53
CA GLU A 621 27.02 10.80 21.21
C GLU A 621 25.89 10.45 20.24
N GLN A 622 26.24 10.00 19.03
CA GLN A 622 25.30 9.69 17.96
C GLN A 622 25.41 8.23 17.52
N VAL A 623 24.28 7.65 17.10
CA VAL A 623 24.24 6.33 16.46
C VAL A 623 24.79 6.47 15.05
N VAL A 624 25.93 5.83 14.77
CA VAL A 624 26.56 5.81 13.44
C VAL A 624 26.13 4.60 12.61
N ALA A 625 25.67 3.53 13.26
CA ALA A 625 25.09 2.38 12.60
C ALA A 625 23.99 1.73 13.44
N ALA A 626 22.87 1.41 12.81
CA ALA A 626 21.78 0.63 13.41
C ALA A 626 21.49 -0.59 12.52
N VAL A 627 21.97 -1.76 12.95
CA VAL A 627 21.74 -3.03 12.25
C VAL A 627 20.50 -3.67 12.86
N VAL A 628 19.49 -3.92 12.04
CA VAL A 628 18.28 -4.67 12.41
C VAL A 628 18.32 -6.05 11.76
N SER A 629 17.66 -7.03 12.37
CA SER A 629 17.57 -8.39 11.84
C SER A 629 16.17 -8.96 11.96
N ASP A 630 15.84 -9.87 11.05
CA ASP A 630 14.61 -10.67 11.06
C ASP A 630 14.69 -11.89 12.01
N ALA A 631 15.88 -12.17 12.56
CA ALA A 631 16.14 -13.20 13.56
C ALA A 631 16.91 -12.59 14.74
N PRO A 632 16.70 -13.08 15.97
CA PRO A 632 17.45 -12.60 17.12
C PRO A 632 18.96 -12.78 16.96
N PHE A 633 19.73 -11.80 17.43
CA PHE A 633 21.18 -11.91 17.50
C PHE A 633 21.58 -12.91 18.60
N THR A 634 22.37 -13.92 18.24
CA THR A 634 22.96 -14.85 19.22
C THR A 634 24.25 -14.30 19.81
N GLY A 635 24.98 -13.46 19.07
CA GLY A 635 26.15 -12.75 19.57
C GLY A 635 26.43 -11.46 18.81
N ALA A 636 27.09 -10.51 19.47
CA ALA A 636 27.66 -9.32 18.83
C ALA A 636 28.93 -8.90 19.59
N ASP A 637 29.96 -8.48 18.87
CA ASP A 637 31.17 -7.90 19.43
C ASP A 637 31.73 -6.83 18.47
N LEU A 638 32.47 -5.85 18.99
CA LEU A 638 32.99 -4.72 18.21
C LEU A 638 34.49 -4.57 18.47
N SER A 639 35.29 -4.56 17.40
CA SER A 639 36.73 -4.30 17.51
C SER A 639 37.02 -2.82 17.76
N PRO A 640 38.14 -2.48 18.41
CA PRO A 640 38.58 -1.08 18.57
C PRO A 640 38.69 -0.32 17.24
N ASP A 641 39.03 -1.03 16.16
CA ASP A 641 39.14 -0.50 14.80
C ASP A 641 37.80 -0.34 14.07
N GLY A 642 36.68 -0.64 14.74
CA GLY A 642 35.34 -0.46 14.17
C GLY A 642 34.85 -1.59 13.26
N VAL A 643 35.30 -2.83 13.49
CA VAL A 643 34.72 -4.02 12.85
C VAL A 643 33.71 -4.66 13.80
N LEU A 644 32.44 -4.62 13.40
CA LEU A 644 31.31 -5.21 14.09
C LEU A 644 31.14 -6.67 13.65
N LEU A 645 31.31 -7.60 14.59
CA LEU A 645 31.08 -9.03 14.39
C LEU A 645 29.69 -9.38 14.94
N LEU A 646 28.83 -9.96 14.09
CA LEU A 646 27.46 -10.34 14.43
C LEU A 646 27.23 -11.82 14.18
N ALA A 647 26.39 -12.44 15.01
CA ALA A 647 25.85 -13.77 14.77
C ALA A 647 24.34 -13.83 14.99
N THR A 648 23.70 -14.66 14.16
CA THR A 648 22.29 -15.05 14.24
C THR A 648 22.19 -16.56 14.06
N GLU A 649 20.99 -17.11 14.06
CA GLU A 649 20.76 -18.52 13.71
C GLU A 649 21.27 -18.89 12.30
N ARG A 650 21.42 -17.91 11.40
CA ARG A 650 21.87 -18.11 10.01
C ARG A 650 23.39 -18.24 9.88
N GLY A 651 24.15 -17.85 10.91
CA GLY A 651 25.60 -17.83 10.87
C GLY A 651 26.17 -16.53 11.41
N ALA A 652 27.37 -16.18 10.93
CA ALA A 652 28.11 -15.02 11.41
C ALA A 652 28.62 -14.14 10.27
N ARG A 653 28.73 -12.84 10.54
CA ARG A 653 29.16 -11.83 9.57
C ARG A 653 29.99 -10.74 10.24
N ALA A 654 30.95 -10.19 9.52
CA ALA A 654 31.73 -9.03 9.97
C ALA A 654 31.42 -7.81 9.09
N LEU A 655 31.13 -6.69 9.74
CA LEU A 655 30.78 -5.42 9.11
C LEU A 655 31.83 -4.38 9.51
N ARG A 656 32.40 -3.65 8.55
CA ARG A 656 33.23 -2.48 8.85
C ARG A 656 32.33 -1.26 8.97
N ILE A 657 32.33 -0.61 10.14
CA ILE A 657 31.56 0.60 10.38
C ILE A 657 32.26 1.79 9.73
N ASN A 658 31.51 2.54 8.93
CA ASN A 658 31.99 3.79 8.34
C ASN A 658 31.73 4.93 9.33
N ARG A 659 32.68 5.86 9.43
CA ARG A 659 32.57 7.06 10.27
C ARG A 659 32.29 8.29 9.43
#